data_AF-A0A402BIL1-F1
#
_entry.id   AF-A0A402BIL1-F1
#
_cell.length_a   1.000
_cell.length_b   1.000
_cell.length_c   1.000
_cell.angle_alpha   90.00
_cell.angle_beta   90.00
_cell.angle_gamma   90.00
#
_symmetry.space_group_name_H-M   'P 1'
#
loop_
_entity.id
_entity.type
_entity.pdbx_description
1 polymer ?
#
loop_
_entity_poly.entity_id
_entity_poly.type
_entity_poly.pdbx_seq_one_letter_code
_entity_poly.pdbx_strand_id
1 'polypeptide(L)'
;MDQLWYTWSTVGLGSVTGHRVRAASHELADLHGDWYREIERHLQYELPDGINPYDMTTESAPHSLAYINTERGLIMLHRAYAGEDAYGRAGAFFVHVLANLKDSSSSAAINSWGSSFWKMGDDLPPDQLDLPQVFELPVGSLNAATIAHQSDSQRQLYRQNLTFLIEAYLSLNDWQNIYIETYAEEGVHEAAERNTELIWGLLHCLPPGLTKSVTFCTYEAHVEHSPARIVGTCYSSLDALQRAQPLDGPTLKWAYGRDGNSLLFDPVIPPLADMPAAAPENNQQANSEHQQLRQQYARYAVVRLLSGSDKDLKELEALFSLSQDWQVKDRVTFLLAYKLFSASKLTAEDMQMVFDPERAVSLLIPETVRAAVLQFMVIHHPQWWFTVGQTSWEELYQQSYTTPGLAQTLADFATYIKYAIVTDLIGGNPKRANVYLPLLTTIAPPQQYKELWKSLLIELTPRLTSNQQLYPYQLFESAFYLGLLGNCSYVSDIPEDILRSWLRIPWENVSVLCQQNISPAWKARAIAWLILGDQGQFPQDLVKIVMSVQKDYEAALQYIVFSEKAAPALSNLIMLINGFGYQYGASAVSQLLFTCCLSAREIERLFRETRLKWSEIDVIFLQHWEFLLLVASDVPIVLQCTERFFSNLSDVSVLKQPGTVSLLKTVSKKMTMPSSLTEAVQDWSLIRETMQTSNNNNARLLVRSETNLNRLVLAIQKRSLQKDSYYRTMLFRYLINGIERAEDLERCKKHLSPTFFSPQHGRMAFIRELDLLAGEIYQSHMNPGLLLPYIYQTILDAWDYPKKKKEDVIPALLGSLLQNADKKTFDFIDRHNRWPDEVEKEWKYYSEDLRPGSLLGFIPFRWGSSKKNETAQQPAISSNVTVPASNGHAPVPAQGLSLQHQQLPNTYQPTTTAAGQTPLQSIAHNYTSMDNDKHVSPVRASNDDISVSAVYGQEGHTTVKALSSFDANIIAWFQERGISFQEFQRMEELKGFYFLYRKSFYKPSAGKFYRDLQMLENTRIGYHSDKNHTIKYSIKTIVYDPYITQLLLEYQPDISADLEQKSIKIIDKVSGVKDFAKYIEKKYSLQDLKEVILYFLRARALEMSLLSSNQQDSLEYWISRQQFEPIKFNQSLIDDYKKKRNI
;
A
#
# COMPACT_ATOMS: atom_id res chain seq x y z
N MET A 1 16.64 24.95 48.98
CA MET A 1 17.34 26.25 49.10
C MET A 1 17.42 26.59 50.57
N ASP A 2 18.57 27.06 51.03
CA ASP A 2 18.81 27.43 52.42
C ASP A 2 18.62 28.94 52.57
N GLN A 3 18.02 29.38 53.68
CA GLN A 3 17.72 30.79 53.90
C GLN A 3 18.48 31.38 55.09
N LEU A 4 18.78 32.67 55.01
CA LEU A 4 19.46 33.43 56.05
C LEU A 4 18.84 34.82 56.16
N TRP A 5 18.49 35.23 57.37
CA TRP A 5 17.97 36.56 57.67
C TRP A 5 19.04 37.36 58.39
N TYR A 6 19.44 38.50 57.83
CA TYR A 6 20.44 39.39 58.38
C TYR A 6 19.85 40.77 58.61
N THR A 7 19.94 41.26 59.83
CA THR A 7 19.39 42.57 60.20
C THR A 7 20.04 43.06 61.48
N TRP A 8 19.75 44.30 61.86
CA TRP A 8 20.04 44.77 63.20
C TRP A 8 19.18 44.01 64.22
N SER A 9 19.81 43.33 65.19
CA SER A 9 19.04 42.67 66.25
C SER A 9 19.81 42.52 67.57
N THR A 10 19.05 42.42 68.66
CA THR A 10 19.57 42.07 70.00
C THR A 10 19.69 40.56 70.19
N VAL A 11 18.96 39.78 69.40
CA VAL A 11 18.93 38.31 69.39
C VAL A 11 19.32 37.77 68.02
N GLY A 12 20.01 36.63 67.96
CA GLY A 12 20.49 36.06 66.71
C GLY A 12 21.69 35.15 66.92
N LEU A 13 22.25 34.66 65.83
CA LEU A 13 23.48 33.87 65.82
C LEU A 13 24.69 34.80 66.06
N GLY A 14 25.60 34.40 66.97
CA GLY A 14 26.78 35.17 67.36
C GLY A 14 26.61 36.00 68.66
N SER A 15 27.72 36.57 69.17
CA SER A 15 27.76 37.20 70.50
C SER A 15 27.69 38.74 70.54
N VAL A 16 27.57 39.42 69.38
CA VAL A 16 27.74 40.89 69.28
C VAL A 16 26.45 41.59 68.87
N THR A 17 25.96 42.58 69.64
CA THR A 17 24.79 43.44 69.30
C THR A 17 25.08 44.37 68.14
N GLY A 18 24.16 44.42 67.17
CA GLY A 18 24.32 45.18 65.93
C GLY A 18 23.71 44.44 64.75
N HIS A 19 24.20 44.71 63.54
CA HIS A 19 23.87 43.90 62.37
C HIS A 19 24.49 42.51 62.53
N ARG A 20 23.64 41.49 62.48
CA ARG A 20 24.02 40.09 62.69
C ARG A 20 23.05 39.17 61.94
N VAL A 21 23.40 37.89 61.85
CA VAL A 21 22.47 36.87 61.38
C VAL A 21 21.40 36.65 62.45
N ARG A 22 20.16 37.01 62.13
CA ARG A 22 19.02 36.89 63.04
C ARG A 22 18.55 35.44 63.14
N ALA A 23 18.47 34.75 62.02
CA ALA A 23 18.12 33.34 61.93
C ALA A 23 18.67 32.77 60.62
N ALA A 24 18.94 31.47 60.57
CA ALA A 24 19.45 30.80 59.38
C ALA A 24 19.01 29.34 59.34
N SER A 25 18.86 28.79 58.14
CA SER A 25 18.74 27.35 57.94
C SER A 25 20.03 26.63 58.33
N HIS A 26 19.93 25.32 58.61
CA HIS A 26 21.03 24.50 59.10
C HIS A 26 22.37 24.67 58.35
N GLU A 27 22.38 24.72 57.01
CA GLU A 27 23.61 24.85 56.21
C GLU A 27 24.26 26.26 56.28
N LEU A 28 23.49 27.28 56.67
CA LEU A 28 23.94 28.67 56.77
C LEU A 28 24.10 29.15 58.23
N ALA A 29 23.80 28.29 59.21
CA ALA A 29 23.90 28.62 60.62
C ALA A 29 25.36 28.69 61.13
N ASP A 30 26.31 28.06 60.42
CA ASP A 30 27.74 28.16 60.73
C ASP A 30 28.33 29.47 60.18
N LEU A 31 28.41 30.49 61.05
CA LEU A 31 29.00 31.80 60.74
C LEU A 31 30.51 31.77 60.47
N HIS A 32 31.19 30.64 60.69
CA HIS A 32 32.58 30.46 60.31
C HIS A 32 32.74 29.69 59.01
N GLY A 33 31.65 29.12 58.49
CA GLY A 33 31.61 28.35 57.26
C GLY A 33 31.85 29.19 56.01
N ASP A 34 32.34 28.53 54.97
CA ASP A 34 32.72 29.20 53.72
C ASP A 34 31.54 29.88 53.02
N TRP A 35 30.34 29.28 53.07
CA TRP A 35 29.12 29.87 52.51
C TRP A 35 28.76 31.20 53.15
N TYR A 36 28.83 31.30 54.48
CA TYR A 36 28.54 32.54 55.17
C TYR A 36 29.55 33.64 54.83
N ARG A 37 30.86 33.33 54.82
CA ARG A 37 31.90 34.31 54.47
C ARG A 37 31.74 34.85 53.05
N GLU A 38 31.24 34.03 52.13
CA GLU A 38 30.95 34.48 50.78
C GLU A 38 29.71 35.38 50.74
N ILE A 39 28.63 34.98 51.41
CA ILE A 39 27.39 35.77 51.51
C ILE A 39 27.63 37.10 52.22
N GLU A 40 28.46 37.12 53.28
CA GLU A 40 28.77 38.29 54.11
C GLU A 40 29.24 39.50 53.28
N ARG A 41 30.00 39.24 52.21
CA ARG A 41 30.49 40.25 51.25
C ARG A 41 29.36 40.99 50.54
N HIS A 42 28.16 40.41 50.51
CA HIS A 42 27.00 40.91 49.79
C HIS A 42 25.84 41.32 50.72
N LEU A 43 26.03 41.30 52.04
CA LEU A 43 24.98 41.66 53.00
C LEU A 43 24.80 43.17 53.20
N GLN A 44 25.64 44.01 52.60
CA GLN A 44 25.55 45.46 52.74
C GLN A 44 24.37 46.03 51.96
N TYR A 45 23.75 47.06 52.52
CA TYR A 45 22.71 47.86 51.89
C TYR A 45 22.90 49.30 52.33
N GLU A 46 22.89 50.22 51.37
CA GLU A 46 23.01 51.65 51.60
C GLU A 46 21.90 52.36 50.83
N LEU A 47 21.46 53.51 51.33
CA LEU A 47 20.50 54.36 50.61
C LEU A 47 21.23 55.17 49.53
N PRO A 48 20.51 55.62 48.48
CA PRO A 48 21.09 56.47 47.45
C PRO A 48 21.76 57.73 48.02
N ASP A 49 22.84 58.18 47.37
CA ASP A 49 23.55 59.39 47.75
C ASP A 49 22.63 60.61 47.88
N GLY A 50 22.87 61.41 48.91
CA GLY A 50 22.11 62.63 49.17
C GLY A 50 20.77 62.43 49.88
N ILE A 51 20.40 61.18 50.21
CA ILE A 51 19.23 60.89 51.03
C ILE A 51 19.59 60.95 52.52
N ASN A 52 18.81 61.70 53.27
CA ASN A 52 18.86 61.66 54.73
C ASN A 52 18.08 60.42 55.23
N PRO A 53 18.72 59.45 55.90
CA PRO A 53 18.06 58.22 56.34
C PRO A 53 16.91 58.46 57.34
N TYR A 54 16.91 59.60 58.04
CA TYR A 54 15.83 59.98 58.96
C TYR A 54 14.55 60.45 58.26
N ASP A 55 14.65 60.89 57.00
CA ASP A 55 13.49 61.37 56.22
C ASP A 55 12.87 60.25 55.36
N MET A 56 13.52 59.08 55.31
CA MET A 56 13.14 57.94 54.47
C MET A 56 12.28 56.95 55.25
N THR A 57 11.15 56.51 54.67
CA THR A 57 10.36 55.41 55.24
C THR A 57 10.79 54.07 54.64
N THR A 58 10.40 52.97 55.28
CA THR A 58 10.63 51.62 54.73
C THR A 58 9.94 51.41 53.39
N GLU A 59 8.78 52.04 53.17
CA GLU A 59 8.01 51.94 51.93
C GLU A 59 8.57 52.80 50.80
N SER A 60 9.18 53.96 51.11
CA SER A 60 9.73 54.87 50.10
C SER A 60 11.20 54.60 49.74
N ALA A 61 11.85 53.68 50.44
CA ALA A 61 13.22 53.26 50.18
C ALA A 61 13.30 52.28 49.00
N PRO A 62 14.41 52.26 48.24
CA PRO A 62 14.56 51.31 47.15
C PRO A 62 14.76 49.89 47.69
N HIS A 63 13.97 48.95 47.18
CA HIS A 63 14.24 47.54 47.42
C HIS A 63 15.32 47.05 46.46
N SER A 64 16.16 46.12 46.91
CA SER A 64 17.17 45.47 46.07
C SER A 64 16.91 43.97 46.04
N LEU A 65 16.71 43.43 44.86
CA LEU A 65 16.74 42.00 44.59
C LEU A 65 17.97 41.72 43.74
N ALA A 66 18.87 40.94 44.29
CA ALA A 66 20.11 40.55 43.64
C ALA A 66 20.13 39.05 43.41
N TYR A 67 20.47 38.64 42.20
CA TYR A 67 20.73 37.26 41.79
C TYR A 67 22.18 37.18 41.30
N ILE A 68 23.05 36.61 42.14
CA ILE A 68 24.50 36.73 42.01
C ILE A 68 25.12 35.33 41.91
N ASN A 69 26.14 35.20 41.05
CA ASN A 69 26.96 34.01 40.98
C ASN A 69 28.24 34.23 41.78
N THR A 70 28.38 33.51 42.89
CA THR A 70 29.55 33.56 43.77
C THR A 70 30.52 32.43 43.47
N GLU A 71 31.68 32.42 44.13
CA GLU A 71 32.62 31.28 44.04
C GLU A 71 32.00 29.96 44.52
N ARG A 72 30.99 30.02 45.40
CA ARG A 72 30.29 28.85 45.97
C ARG A 72 29.02 28.48 45.22
N GLY A 73 28.57 29.33 44.30
CA GLY A 73 27.39 29.12 43.48
C GLY A 73 26.41 30.30 43.53
N LEU A 74 25.20 30.06 43.05
CA LEU A 74 24.18 31.10 42.92
C LEU A 74 23.53 31.42 44.27
N ILE A 75 23.44 32.71 44.56
CA ILE A 75 22.70 33.25 45.70
C ILE A 75 21.68 34.29 45.22
N MET A 76 20.64 34.47 46.02
CA MET A 76 19.64 35.50 45.81
C MET A 76 19.46 36.29 47.11
N LEU A 77 19.45 37.61 47.03
CA LEU A 77 19.33 38.49 48.19
C LEU A 77 18.21 39.48 47.95
N HIS A 78 17.33 39.64 48.93
CA HIS A 78 16.38 40.74 49.00
C HIS A 78 16.78 41.66 50.14
N ARG A 79 17.17 42.91 49.82
CA ARG A 79 17.58 43.92 50.78
C ARG A 79 16.53 45.03 50.83
N ALA A 80 16.13 45.41 52.04
CA ALA A 80 15.17 46.46 52.27
C ALA A 80 15.63 47.34 53.44
N TYR A 81 15.30 48.64 53.37
CA TYR A 81 15.49 49.55 54.48
C TYR A 81 14.51 49.20 55.61
N ALA A 82 15.03 49.06 56.83
CA ALA A 82 14.26 48.67 58.02
C ALA A 82 13.98 49.87 58.95
N GLY A 83 14.41 51.08 58.58
CA GLY A 83 14.15 52.30 59.33
C GLY A 83 15.15 52.51 60.47
N GLU A 84 14.61 52.78 61.66
CA GLU A 84 15.38 52.99 62.88
C GLU A 84 15.66 51.67 63.60
N ASP A 85 16.86 51.52 64.16
CA ASP A 85 17.18 50.41 65.05
C ASP A 85 16.46 50.52 66.42
N ALA A 86 16.63 49.54 67.32
CA ALA A 86 15.96 49.58 68.63
C ALA A 86 16.46 50.72 69.55
N TYR A 87 17.46 51.49 69.14
CA TYR A 87 17.96 52.69 69.82
C TYR A 87 17.53 53.99 69.13
N GLY A 88 16.67 53.94 68.11
CA GLY A 88 16.19 55.11 67.37
C GLY A 88 17.21 55.67 66.37
N ARG A 89 18.23 54.88 65.98
CA ARG A 89 19.21 55.31 64.97
C ARG A 89 18.74 54.86 63.59
N ALA A 90 18.50 55.80 62.69
CA ALA A 90 18.20 55.52 61.29
C ALA A 90 19.39 54.82 60.60
N GLY A 91 19.11 54.06 59.54
CA GLY A 91 20.13 53.28 58.81
C GLY A 91 20.03 51.77 59.01
N ALA A 92 19.04 51.26 59.76
CA ALA A 92 18.83 49.82 59.86
C ALA A 92 18.30 49.27 58.52
N PHE A 93 18.71 48.06 58.17
CA PHE A 93 18.26 47.36 56.96
C PHE A 93 18.11 45.87 57.24
N PHE A 94 17.31 45.23 56.42
CA PHE A 94 17.01 43.81 56.48
C PHE A 94 17.42 43.13 55.17
N VAL A 95 18.10 42.00 55.27
CA VAL A 95 18.50 41.17 54.13
C VAL A 95 17.98 39.76 54.30
N HIS A 96 17.14 39.32 53.37
CA HIS A 96 16.70 37.94 53.22
C HIS A 96 17.53 37.28 52.12
N VAL A 97 18.36 36.31 52.49
CA VAL A 97 19.23 35.58 51.57
C VAL A 97 18.68 34.18 51.32
N LEU A 98 18.78 33.74 50.07
CA LEU A 98 18.67 32.35 49.65
C LEU A 98 19.98 31.89 48.99
N ALA A 99 20.48 30.76 49.46
CA ALA A 99 21.66 30.10 48.91
C ALA A 99 21.31 28.70 48.39
N ASN A 100 22.30 28.05 47.77
CA ASN A 100 22.15 26.69 47.26
C ASN A 100 21.00 26.58 46.23
N LEU A 101 20.94 27.55 45.31
CA LEU A 101 19.90 27.70 44.28
C LEU A 101 20.09 26.71 43.14
N LYS A 102 20.00 25.40 43.44
CA LYS A 102 20.03 24.35 42.43
C LYS A 102 18.84 24.55 41.48
N ASP A 103 19.15 24.64 40.18
CA ASP A 103 18.17 24.75 39.09
C ASP A 103 17.32 26.04 39.03
N SER A 104 17.64 27.07 39.83
CA SER A 104 16.95 28.36 39.70
C SER A 104 17.46 29.11 38.46
N SER A 105 16.53 29.70 37.70
CA SER A 105 16.86 30.57 36.57
C SER A 105 16.76 32.04 37.01
N SER A 106 17.49 32.92 36.33
CA SER A 106 17.36 34.36 36.57
C SER A 106 15.93 34.86 36.32
N SER A 107 15.22 34.28 35.34
CA SER A 107 13.79 34.55 35.11
C SER A 107 12.93 34.15 36.31
N ALA A 108 13.18 33.00 36.94
CA ALA A 108 12.47 32.60 38.16
C ALA A 108 12.79 33.52 39.34
N ALA A 109 14.06 33.93 39.47
CA ALA A 109 14.50 34.87 40.50
C ALA A 109 13.79 36.23 40.37
N ILE A 110 13.80 36.87 39.19
CA ILE A 110 13.14 38.17 38.99
C ILE A 110 11.62 38.06 39.13
N ASN A 111 11.02 36.92 38.77
CA ASN A 111 9.59 36.66 38.95
C ASN A 111 9.18 36.61 40.43
N SER A 112 10.12 36.45 41.36
CA SER A 112 9.82 36.52 42.81
C SER A 112 9.71 37.96 43.32
N TRP A 113 9.97 38.98 42.51
CA TRP A 113 9.85 40.39 42.93
C TRP A 113 8.43 40.74 43.37
N GLY A 114 8.31 41.39 44.53
CA GLY A 114 7.02 41.72 45.14
C GLY A 114 6.29 40.51 45.77
N SER A 115 6.92 39.34 45.80
CA SER A 115 6.39 38.18 46.52
C SER A 115 6.39 38.42 48.03
N SER A 116 5.30 38.04 48.70
CA SER A 116 5.19 38.10 50.16
C SER A 116 6.14 37.15 50.91
N PHE A 117 6.82 36.28 50.17
CA PHE A 117 7.93 35.47 50.67
C PHE A 117 9.08 36.36 51.19
N TRP A 118 9.35 37.47 50.50
CA TRP A 118 10.43 38.36 50.87
C TRP A 118 10.10 39.12 52.15
N LYS A 119 11.08 39.18 53.04
CA LYS A 119 10.94 39.80 54.35
C LYS A 119 11.68 41.12 54.35
N MET A 120 11.07 42.10 55.02
CA MET A 120 11.58 43.47 55.12
C MET A 120 11.88 43.86 56.57
N GLY A 121 11.58 42.99 57.53
CA GLY A 121 11.77 43.21 58.95
C GLY A 121 11.76 41.90 59.73
N ASP A 122 12.20 41.95 60.98
CA ASP A 122 12.22 40.80 61.88
C ASP A 122 10.83 40.56 62.48
N ASP A 123 10.12 39.56 61.94
CA ASP A 123 8.83 39.09 62.45
C ASP A 123 8.95 37.75 63.22
N LEU A 124 10.17 37.29 63.52
CA LEU A 124 10.40 36.02 64.22
C LEU A 124 10.27 36.17 65.74
N PRO A 125 9.72 35.14 66.43
CA PRO A 125 9.86 35.00 67.87
C PRO A 125 11.34 35.10 68.31
N PRO A 126 11.66 35.76 69.44
CA PRO A 126 13.04 35.97 69.88
C PRO A 126 13.87 34.69 70.07
N ASP A 127 13.22 33.57 70.34
CA ASP A 127 13.80 32.24 70.54
C ASP A 127 13.98 31.43 69.25
N GLN A 128 13.34 31.84 68.15
CA GLN A 128 13.46 31.18 66.86
C GLN A 128 14.74 31.63 66.13
N LEU A 129 15.74 30.75 66.06
CA LEU A 129 17.00 30.96 65.36
C LEU A 129 17.16 30.12 64.09
N ASP A 130 16.34 29.07 63.95
CA ASP A 130 16.36 28.16 62.80
C ASP A 130 15.27 28.55 61.79
N LEU A 131 15.64 28.55 60.52
CA LEU A 131 14.73 28.83 59.41
C LEU A 131 14.50 27.58 58.57
N PRO A 132 13.25 27.30 58.15
CA PRO A 132 12.96 26.13 57.33
C PRO A 132 13.65 26.22 55.96
N GLN A 133 13.95 25.09 55.33
CA GLN A 133 14.40 25.11 53.94
C GLN A 133 13.27 25.53 53.00
N VAL A 134 13.62 26.21 51.92
CA VAL A 134 12.70 26.67 50.87
C VAL A 134 12.80 25.73 49.68
N PHE A 135 11.66 25.17 49.27
CA PHE A 135 11.58 24.24 48.14
C PHE A 135 11.17 24.94 46.84
N GLU A 136 10.27 25.92 46.92
CA GLU A 136 9.76 26.67 45.77
C GLU A 136 9.66 28.15 46.11
N LEU A 137 9.94 28.99 45.11
CA LEU A 137 9.83 30.45 45.21
C LEU A 137 8.45 30.90 44.73
N PRO A 138 7.62 31.53 45.58
CA PRO A 138 6.34 32.04 45.13
C PRO A 138 6.55 33.20 44.14
N VAL A 139 5.82 33.15 43.02
CA VAL A 139 5.78 34.22 42.02
C VAL A 139 5.20 35.49 42.66
N GLY A 140 5.82 36.62 42.40
CA GLY A 140 5.41 37.93 42.89
C GLY A 140 4.47 38.67 41.94
N SER A 141 4.49 40.00 42.00
CA SER A 141 3.48 40.86 41.33
C SER A 141 3.81 41.23 39.88
N LEU A 142 5.05 41.02 39.43
CA LEU A 142 5.48 41.39 38.08
C LEU A 142 4.91 40.44 37.02
N ASN A 143 4.28 41.02 36.01
CA ASN A 143 3.82 40.32 34.82
C ASN A 143 3.70 41.30 33.63
N ALA A 144 3.51 40.76 32.43
CA ALA A 144 3.40 41.55 31.21
C ALA A 144 2.22 42.54 31.23
N ALA A 145 1.11 42.20 31.90
CA ALA A 145 -0.04 43.07 32.01
C ALA A 145 0.26 44.30 32.88
N THR A 146 1.00 44.14 33.98
CA THR A 146 1.44 45.25 34.85
C THR A 146 2.22 46.31 34.06
N ILE A 147 3.11 45.88 33.15
CA ILE A 147 3.87 46.78 32.29
C ILE A 147 2.99 47.35 31.16
N ALA A 148 2.11 46.54 30.58
CA ALA A 148 1.23 46.97 29.51
C ALA A 148 0.21 48.02 29.97
N HIS A 149 -0.22 48.03 31.24
CA HIS A 149 -1.22 48.99 31.75
C HIS A 149 -0.70 50.42 32.00
N GLN A 150 0.58 50.70 31.74
CA GLN A 150 1.16 52.04 31.87
C GLN A 150 0.60 53.02 30.81
N SER A 151 0.78 54.32 31.06
CA SER A 151 0.38 55.37 30.10
C SER A 151 1.12 55.21 28.76
N ASP A 152 0.57 55.73 27.65
CA ASP A 152 1.19 55.60 26.33
C ASP A 152 2.62 56.20 26.29
N SER A 153 2.87 57.29 27.04
CA SER A 153 4.19 57.91 27.17
C SER A 153 5.18 57.00 27.90
N GLN A 154 4.77 56.42 29.03
CA GLN A 154 5.57 55.47 29.80
C GLN A 154 5.85 54.20 28.99
N ARG A 155 4.84 53.65 28.32
CA ARG A 155 4.98 52.45 27.48
C ARG A 155 5.98 52.68 26.35
N GLN A 156 5.98 53.86 25.73
CA GLN A 156 6.93 54.21 24.68
C GLN A 156 8.37 54.35 25.22
N LEU A 157 8.54 54.97 26.38
CA LEU A 157 9.85 55.09 27.03
C LEU A 157 10.39 53.72 27.46
N TYR A 158 9.54 52.91 28.10
CA TYR A 158 9.85 51.53 28.46
C TYR A 158 10.25 50.71 27.23
N ARG A 159 9.52 50.84 26.12
CA ARG A 159 9.87 50.20 24.84
C ARG A 159 11.27 50.59 24.35
N GLN A 160 11.64 51.87 24.43
CA GLN A 160 12.97 52.34 24.01
C GLN A 160 14.07 51.78 24.91
N ASN A 161 13.87 51.85 26.22
CA ASN A 161 14.81 51.34 27.22
C ASN A 161 15.03 49.83 27.11
N LEU A 162 13.95 49.07 26.99
CA LEU A 162 14.04 47.63 26.87
C LEU A 162 14.69 47.21 25.55
N THR A 163 14.41 47.94 24.46
CA THR A 163 15.10 47.71 23.18
C THR A 163 16.61 47.91 23.35
N PHE A 164 17.03 49.01 23.99
CA PHE A 164 18.43 49.26 24.29
C PHE A 164 19.05 48.13 25.14
N LEU A 165 18.38 47.69 26.22
CA LEU A 165 18.91 46.67 27.11
C LEU A 165 19.10 45.32 26.42
N ILE A 166 18.17 44.92 25.56
CA ILE A 166 18.31 43.69 24.76
C ILE A 166 19.48 43.84 23.78
N GLU A 167 19.58 44.97 23.08
CA GLU A 167 20.70 45.24 22.16
C GLU A 167 22.04 45.21 22.90
N ALA A 168 22.14 45.89 24.04
CA ALA A 168 23.33 45.94 24.87
C ALA A 168 23.70 44.53 25.35
N TYR A 169 22.76 43.77 25.90
CA TYR A 169 23.00 42.42 26.40
C TYR A 169 23.51 41.47 25.32
N LEU A 170 22.90 41.51 24.13
CA LEU A 170 23.35 40.71 22.99
C LEU A 170 24.69 41.19 22.40
N SER A 171 25.20 42.33 22.87
CA SER A 171 26.48 42.91 22.44
C SER A 171 27.63 42.75 23.44
N LEU A 172 27.36 42.38 24.70
CA LEU A 172 28.39 42.34 25.74
C LEU A 172 29.45 41.25 25.48
N ASN A 173 30.64 41.46 25.99
CA ASN A 173 31.53 40.34 26.31
C ASN A 173 31.15 39.72 27.67
N ASP A 174 31.67 38.53 27.98
CA ASP A 174 31.32 37.83 29.23
C ASP A 174 31.79 38.53 30.50
N TRP A 175 32.75 39.46 30.38
CA TRP A 175 33.30 40.27 31.47
C TRP A 175 32.63 41.64 31.63
N GLN A 176 31.75 42.05 30.71
CA GLN A 176 31.15 43.38 30.73
C GLN A 176 29.80 43.38 31.47
N ASN A 177 29.57 44.47 32.21
CA ASN A 177 28.32 44.74 32.92
C ASN A 177 27.44 45.73 32.15
N ILE A 178 26.13 45.68 32.38
CA ILE A 178 25.16 46.69 31.98
C ILE A 178 24.73 47.45 33.22
N TYR A 179 24.72 48.78 33.12
CA TYR A 179 24.28 49.65 34.20
C TYR A 179 22.95 50.31 33.84
N ILE A 180 22.02 50.32 34.80
CA ILE A 180 20.72 51.01 34.68
C ILE A 180 20.69 52.10 35.74
N GLU A 181 20.84 53.35 35.33
CA GLU A 181 20.87 54.51 36.22
C GLU A 181 19.55 55.29 36.09
N THR A 182 18.77 55.31 37.17
CA THR A 182 17.38 55.79 37.10
C THR A 182 17.08 56.91 38.09
N TYR A 183 16.28 57.88 37.66
CA TYR A 183 15.63 58.86 38.53
C TYR A 183 14.13 58.89 38.27
N ALA A 184 13.33 59.02 39.33
CA ALA A 184 11.88 59.17 39.25
C ALA A 184 11.45 60.32 40.17
N GLU A 185 10.58 61.21 39.67
CA GLU A 185 10.03 62.32 40.48
C GLU A 185 9.12 61.85 41.63
N GLU A 186 8.60 60.64 41.55
CA GLU A 186 7.82 59.98 42.60
C GLU A 186 8.70 59.47 43.75
N GLY A 187 10.00 59.28 43.51
CA GLY A 187 10.97 58.88 44.52
C GLY A 187 11.84 57.70 44.12
N VAL A 188 12.83 57.39 44.96
CA VAL A 188 13.85 56.36 44.68
C VAL A 188 13.32 54.93 44.71
N HIS A 189 12.22 54.67 45.43
CA HIS A 189 11.52 53.39 45.37
C HIS A 189 10.98 53.11 43.97
N GLU A 190 10.22 54.05 43.41
CA GLU A 190 9.66 53.94 42.06
C GLU A 190 10.76 53.79 41.00
N ALA A 191 11.89 54.50 41.16
CA ALA A 191 13.05 54.32 40.29
C ALA A 191 13.60 52.87 40.33
N ALA A 192 13.65 52.24 41.50
CA ALA A 192 14.07 50.84 41.64
C ALA A 192 13.03 49.85 41.10
N GLU A 193 11.73 50.15 41.26
CA GLU A 193 10.66 49.37 40.62
C GLU A 193 10.83 49.36 39.09
N ARG A 194 11.15 50.50 38.47
CA ARG A 194 11.40 50.56 37.02
C ARG A 194 12.65 49.79 36.59
N ASN A 195 13.72 49.81 37.37
CA ASN A 195 14.90 48.96 37.11
C ASN A 195 14.49 47.49 37.06
N THR A 196 13.67 47.09 38.03
CA THR A 196 13.17 45.73 38.14
C THR A 196 12.28 45.35 36.95
N GLU A 197 11.34 46.21 36.56
CA GLU A 197 10.49 45.99 35.38
C GLU A 197 11.32 45.82 34.11
N LEU A 198 12.39 46.60 33.94
CA LEU A 198 13.29 46.49 32.77
C LEU A 198 14.10 45.20 32.78
N ILE A 199 14.66 44.81 33.93
CA ILE A 199 15.37 43.54 34.09
C ILE A 199 14.42 42.37 33.84
N TRP A 200 13.20 42.44 34.35
CA TRP A 200 12.14 41.46 34.11
C TRP A 200 11.84 41.34 32.61
N GLY A 201 11.61 42.48 31.94
CA GLY A 201 11.34 42.51 30.50
C GLY A 201 12.49 41.92 29.68
N LEU A 202 13.74 42.23 30.04
CA LEU A 202 14.92 41.69 29.37
C LEU A 202 14.97 40.16 29.51
N LEU A 203 14.77 39.64 30.72
CA LEU A 203 14.81 38.20 30.98
C LEU A 203 13.65 37.42 30.33
N HIS A 204 12.53 38.07 30.02
CA HIS A 204 11.42 37.47 29.26
C HIS A 204 11.53 37.70 27.75
N CYS A 205 12.43 38.59 27.31
CA CYS A 205 12.83 38.76 25.92
C CYS A 205 14.10 37.98 25.57
N LEU A 206 14.54 37.03 26.38
CA LEU A 206 15.70 36.18 26.11
C LEU A 206 15.34 34.70 26.23
N PRO A 207 15.90 33.84 25.39
CA PRO A 207 15.68 32.40 25.51
C PRO A 207 16.31 31.85 26.80
N PRO A 208 15.76 30.75 27.36
CA PRO A 208 16.22 30.17 28.62
C PRO A 208 17.73 29.86 28.67
N GLY A 209 18.31 29.46 27.55
CA GLY A 209 19.75 29.20 27.44
C GLY A 209 20.61 30.44 27.71
N LEU A 210 20.14 31.62 27.26
CA LEU A 210 20.83 32.89 27.47
C LEU A 210 20.53 33.52 28.82
N THR A 211 19.42 33.18 29.48
CA THR A 211 19.08 33.70 30.81
C THR A 211 19.80 32.96 31.93
N LYS A 212 20.19 31.70 31.71
CA LYS A 212 20.83 30.84 32.74
C LYS A 212 22.10 31.46 33.35
N SER A 213 22.86 32.22 32.57
CA SER A 213 24.09 32.90 33.03
C SER A 213 23.90 34.36 33.41
N VAL A 214 22.66 34.87 33.41
CA VAL A 214 22.39 36.28 33.75
C VAL A 214 22.31 36.43 35.25
N THR A 215 23.22 37.22 35.80
CA THR A 215 23.12 37.75 37.16
C THR A 215 22.62 39.19 37.10
N PHE A 216 21.83 39.61 38.08
CA PHE A 216 21.29 40.95 38.12
C PHE A 216 21.20 41.48 39.56
N CYS A 217 21.14 42.80 39.70
CA CYS A 217 20.83 43.50 40.94
C CYS A 217 19.90 44.66 40.59
N THR A 218 18.71 44.73 41.19
CA THR A 218 17.72 45.77 40.84
C THR A 218 18.08 47.14 41.42
N TYR A 219 18.85 47.15 42.51
CA TYR A 219 19.38 48.36 43.14
C TYR A 219 20.72 48.08 43.87
N GLU A 220 21.74 48.87 43.57
CA GLU A 220 23.02 48.92 44.27
C GLU A 220 23.46 50.39 44.41
N ALA A 221 23.90 50.78 45.61
CA ALA A 221 24.41 52.14 45.84
C ALA A 221 25.76 52.36 45.13
N HIS A 222 26.62 51.34 45.18
CA HIS A 222 27.96 51.34 44.60
C HIS A 222 28.05 50.28 43.49
N VAL A 223 27.67 50.68 42.27
CA VAL A 223 27.54 49.78 41.12
C VAL A 223 28.85 49.09 40.73
N GLU A 224 29.99 49.71 40.98
CA GLU A 224 31.33 49.19 40.72
C GLU A 224 31.72 47.98 41.57
N HIS A 225 31.07 47.79 42.72
CA HIS A 225 31.31 46.65 43.60
C HIS A 225 30.36 45.48 43.35
N SER A 226 29.37 45.66 42.47
CA SER A 226 28.38 44.63 42.20
C SER A 226 28.99 43.49 41.36
N PRO A 227 28.87 42.23 41.82
CA PRO A 227 29.25 41.07 41.01
C PRO A 227 28.16 40.70 39.98
N ALA A 228 27.05 41.43 39.94
CA ALA A 228 25.98 41.19 39.00
C ALA A 228 26.30 41.75 37.62
N ARG A 229 25.83 41.06 36.57
CA ARG A 229 26.05 41.47 35.18
C ARG A 229 25.15 42.61 34.75
N ILE A 230 23.96 42.71 35.34
CA ILE A 230 23.04 43.84 35.14
C ILE A 230 22.85 44.51 36.50
N VAL A 231 23.25 45.78 36.61
CA VAL A 231 23.26 46.50 37.89
C VAL A 231 22.39 47.74 37.76
N GLY A 232 21.28 47.75 38.49
CA GLY A 232 20.44 48.92 38.66
C GLY A 232 20.95 49.79 39.80
N THR A 233 20.82 51.11 39.65
CA THR A 233 20.98 52.08 40.72
C THR A 233 19.93 53.18 40.56
N CYS A 234 19.69 53.95 41.62
CA CYS A 234 18.77 55.06 41.59
C CYS A 234 19.37 56.30 42.26
N TYR A 235 18.99 57.47 41.76
CA TYR A 235 19.46 58.76 42.24
C TYR A 235 18.34 59.53 42.92
N SER A 236 18.69 60.27 43.97
CA SER A 236 17.77 61.13 44.73
C SER A 236 17.34 62.40 43.99
N SER A 237 18.06 62.79 42.93
CA SER A 237 17.74 63.96 42.11
C SER A 237 18.20 63.79 40.66
N LEU A 238 17.52 64.47 39.73
CA LEU A 238 17.90 64.50 38.31
C LEU A 238 19.33 65.05 38.12
N ASP A 239 19.69 66.09 38.87
CA ASP A 239 21.03 66.69 38.83
C ASP A 239 22.14 65.73 39.28
N ALA A 240 21.83 64.80 40.19
CA ALA A 240 22.79 63.77 40.61
C ALA A 240 23.00 62.74 39.49
N LEU A 241 21.92 62.27 38.85
CA LEU A 241 21.98 61.36 37.71
C LEU A 241 22.78 61.97 36.55
N GLN A 242 22.54 63.24 36.20
CA GLN A 242 23.26 63.93 35.12
C GLN A 242 24.76 64.10 35.40
N ARG A 243 25.16 64.16 36.68
CA ARG A 243 26.56 64.29 37.10
C ARG A 243 27.25 62.96 37.38
N ALA A 244 26.52 61.85 37.33
CA ALA A 244 27.08 60.53 37.54
C ALA A 244 28.17 60.24 36.51
N GLN A 245 29.31 59.73 36.99
CA GLN A 245 30.46 59.44 36.14
C GLN A 245 30.12 58.35 35.11
N PRO A 246 30.75 58.34 33.93
CA PRO A 246 30.63 57.24 32.99
C PRO A 246 31.18 55.95 33.60
N LEU A 247 30.45 54.84 33.45
CA LEU A 247 30.84 53.52 33.90
C LEU A 247 31.52 52.72 32.77
N ASP A 248 32.33 51.73 33.13
CA ASP A 248 33.03 50.86 32.17
C ASP A 248 32.08 49.76 31.64
N GLY A 249 31.07 50.18 30.87
CA GLY A 249 30.07 49.29 30.28
C GLY A 249 28.89 50.04 29.67
N PRO A 250 28.03 49.37 28.88
CA PRO A 250 26.79 49.96 28.40
C PRO A 250 25.94 50.46 29.55
N THR A 251 25.59 51.75 29.51
CA THR A 251 24.87 52.44 30.58
C THR A 251 23.59 53.04 30.02
N LEU A 252 22.47 52.68 30.62
CA LEU A 252 21.17 53.31 30.38
C LEU A 252 20.91 54.36 31.46
N LYS A 253 21.12 55.64 31.14
CA LYS A 253 20.70 56.74 32.02
C LYS A 253 19.31 57.21 31.63
N TRP A 254 18.37 57.15 32.55
CA TRP A 254 17.02 57.62 32.25
C TRP A 254 16.30 58.19 33.45
N ALA A 255 15.39 59.12 33.16
CA ALA A 255 14.58 59.81 34.15
C ALA A 255 13.17 60.03 33.62
N TYR A 256 12.19 60.02 34.52
CA TYR A 256 10.80 60.34 34.17
C TYR A 256 10.11 61.17 35.26
N GLY A 257 9.13 61.96 34.82
CA GLY A 257 8.30 62.80 35.69
C GLY A 257 7.05 62.09 36.16
N ARG A 258 6.30 62.72 37.08
CA ARG A 258 5.05 62.17 37.65
C ARG A 258 3.95 61.90 36.62
N ASP A 259 4.01 62.58 35.48
CA ASP A 259 3.12 62.39 34.34
C ASP A 259 3.57 61.23 33.42
N GLY A 260 4.68 60.58 33.77
CA GLY A 260 5.30 59.51 33.01
C GLY A 260 6.09 59.97 31.79
N ASN A 261 6.28 61.28 31.60
CA ASN A 261 7.08 61.80 30.50
C ASN A 261 8.57 61.65 30.79
N SER A 262 9.36 61.36 29.74
CA SER A 262 10.81 61.25 29.84
C SER A 262 11.43 62.62 30.16
N LEU A 263 12.20 62.68 31.24
CA LEU A 263 13.02 63.84 31.64
C LEU A 263 14.47 63.71 31.14
N LEU A 264 14.96 62.47 31.02
CA LEU A 264 16.27 62.12 30.49
C LEU A 264 16.19 60.75 29.83
N PHE A 265 16.81 60.62 28.67
CA PHE A 265 17.08 59.33 28.03
C PHE A 265 18.43 59.47 27.31
N ASP A 266 19.48 58.94 27.93
CA ASP A 266 20.85 59.02 27.45
C ASP A 266 21.49 57.62 27.46
N PRO A 267 21.17 56.78 26.44
CA PRO A 267 21.78 55.47 26.30
C PRO A 267 23.24 55.62 25.82
N VAL A 268 24.19 55.19 26.64
CA VAL A 268 25.62 55.23 26.31
C VAL A 268 26.11 53.80 26.06
N ILE A 269 26.51 53.52 24.82
CA ILE A 269 27.30 52.33 24.49
C ILE A 269 28.75 52.78 24.37
N PRO A 270 29.64 52.47 25.33
CA PRO A 270 31.05 52.81 25.17
C PRO A 270 31.58 52.14 23.90
N PRO A 271 32.43 52.83 23.11
CA PRO A 271 33.07 52.21 21.96
C PRO A 271 33.82 50.96 22.45
N LEU A 272 33.62 49.82 21.79
CA LEU A 272 34.29 48.55 22.12
C LEU A 272 35.82 48.77 22.16
N ALA A 273 36.37 48.90 23.36
CA ALA A 273 37.74 49.38 23.58
C ALA A 273 38.82 48.44 23.01
N ASP A 274 38.48 47.18 22.69
CA ASP A 274 39.42 46.14 22.26
C ASP A 274 39.27 45.70 20.80
N MET A 275 38.45 46.36 19.97
CA MET A 275 38.52 46.07 18.53
C MET A 275 39.70 46.83 17.91
N PRO A 276 40.80 46.15 17.51
CA PRO A 276 41.90 46.83 16.84
C PRO A 276 41.34 47.55 15.62
N ALA A 277 41.65 48.85 15.49
CA ALA A 277 41.21 49.68 14.37
C ALA A 277 41.65 49.14 12.98
N ALA A 278 42.42 48.05 12.96
CA ALA A 278 42.93 47.34 11.79
C ALA A 278 42.29 45.94 11.57
N ALA A 279 41.11 45.65 12.13
CA ALA A 279 40.39 44.42 11.77
C ALA A 279 40.12 44.40 10.25
N PRO A 280 40.41 43.30 9.53
CA PRO A 280 40.24 43.21 8.08
C PRO A 280 38.79 43.51 7.67
N GLU A 281 38.58 44.14 6.50
CA GLU A 281 37.27 44.61 6.01
C GLU A 281 36.15 43.55 6.12
N ASN A 282 36.48 42.26 5.92
CA ASN A 282 35.52 41.16 6.08
C ASN A 282 34.93 41.04 7.50
N ASN A 283 35.70 41.36 8.55
CA ASN A 283 35.19 41.33 9.93
C ASN A 283 34.29 42.54 10.24
N GLN A 284 34.50 43.67 9.56
CA GLN A 284 33.63 44.84 9.70
C GLN A 284 32.24 44.57 9.11
N GLN A 285 32.17 43.87 7.98
CA GLN A 285 30.90 43.52 7.34
C GLN A 285 30.09 42.51 8.17
N ALA A 286 30.73 41.44 8.67
CA ALA A 286 30.07 40.48 9.57
C ALA A 286 29.56 41.15 10.87
N ASN A 287 30.29 42.14 11.39
CA ASN A 287 29.84 42.91 12.56
C ASN A 287 28.62 43.79 12.26
N SER A 288 28.53 44.37 11.05
CA SER A 288 27.39 45.18 10.66
C SER A 288 26.09 44.38 10.56
N GLU A 289 26.15 43.14 10.06
CA GLU A 289 24.98 42.25 9.97
C GLU A 289 24.51 41.82 11.36
N HIS A 290 25.43 41.36 12.23
CA HIS A 290 25.07 41.02 13.61
C HIS A 290 24.51 42.22 14.38
N GLN A 291 25.02 43.43 14.14
CA GLN A 291 24.44 44.64 14.70
C GLN A 291 23.00 44.87 14.24
N GLN A 292 22.72 44.71 12.95
CA GLN A 292 21.36 44.82 12.42
C GLN A 292 20.43 43.75 13.00
N LEU A 293 20.89 42.50 13.12
CA LEU A 293 20.09 41.40 13.70
C LEU A 293 19.76 41.65 15.17
N ARG A 294 20.70 42.18 15.97
CA ARG A 294 20.44 42.57 17.37
C ARG A 294 19.34 43.62 17.46
N GLN A 295 19.41 44.66 16.64
CA GLN A 295 18.41 45.72 16.60
C GLN A 295 17.04 45.23 16.15
N GLN A 296 17.01 44.36 15.12
CA GLN A 296 15.78 43.75 14.64
C GLN A 296 15.13 42.86 15.71
N TYR A 297 15.94 42.00 16.35
CA TYR A 297 15.49 41.13 17.41
C TYR A 297 14.94 41.91 18.61
N ALA A 298 15.69 42.91 19.10
CA ALA A 298 15.26 43.72 20.23
C ALA A 298 13.90 44.37 19.96
N ARG A 299 13.72 44.97 18.77
CA ARG A 299 12.43 45.54 18.38
C ARG A 299 11.33 44.49 18.28
N TYR A 300 11.62 43.32 17.71
CA TYR A 300 10.68 42.22 17.59
C TYR A 300 10.22 41.72 18.97
N ALA A 301 11.16 41.39 19.85
CA ALA A 301 10.87 40.85 21.18
C ALA A 301 10.08 41.84 22.04
N VAL A 302 10.45 43.12 22.02
CA VAL A 302 9.75 44.16 22.78
C VAL A 302 8.32 44.37 22.28
N VAL A 303 8.12 44.40 20.95
CA VAL A 303 6.76 44.53 20.38
C VAL A 303 5.88 43.35 20.79
N ARG A 304 6.42 42.13 20.75
CA ARG A 304 5.68 40.91 21.12
C ARG A 304 5.38 40.82 22.60
N LEU A 305 6.33 41.19 23.47
CA LEU A 305 6.13 41.22 24.91
C LEU A 305 5.06 42.26 25.31
N LEU A 306 5.14 43.48 24.75
CA LEU A 306 4.28 44.60 25.13
C LEU A 306 2.91 44.60 24.43
N SER A 307 2.67 43.74 23.43
CA SER A 307 1.35 43.68 22.80
C SER A 307 0.29 43.07 23.70
N GLY A 308 0.70 42.33 24.74
CA GLY A 308 -0.20 41.63 25.67
C GLY A 308 -1.04 40.53 25.01
N SER A 309 -0.76 40.20 23.75
CA SER A 309 -1.48 39.18 22.98
C SER A 309 -0.88 37.80 23.24
N ASP A 310 -1.70 36.85 23.68
CA ASP A 310 -1.30 35.44 23.83
C ASP A 310 -0.64 34.88 22.57
N LYS A 311 -1.08 35.32 21.38
CA LYS A 311 -0.49 34.89 20.11
C LYS A 311 0.96 35.36 19.99
N ASP A 312 1.22 36.61 20.35
CA ASP A 312 2.53 37.23 20.20
C ASP A 312 3.53 36.67 21.22
N LEU A 313 3.07 36.40 22.44
CA LEU A 313 3.85 35.70 23.45
C LEU A 313 4.18 34.27 23.00
N LYS A 314 3.20 33.54 22.43
CA LYS A 314 3.44 32.20 21.86
C LYS A 314 4.43 32.21 20.69
N GLU A 315 4.47 33.27 19.89
CA GLU A 315 5.49 33.41 18.83
C GLU A 315 6.90 33.56 19.43
N LEU A 316 7.04 34.34 20.52
CA LEU A 316 8.30 34.51 21.22
C LEU A 316 8.74 33.20 21.91
N GLU A 317 7.80 32.51 22.58
CA GLU A 317 8.02 31.19 23.17
C GLU A 317 8.39 30.13 22.13
N ALA A 318 7.82 30.21 20.92
CA ALA A 318 8.19 29.31 19.82
C ALA A 318 9.64 29.55 19.37
N LEU A 319 10.08 30.81 19.29
CA LEU A 319 11.49 31.14 19.03
C LEU A 319 12.40 30.63 20.16
N PHE A 320 11.97 30.73 21.41
CA PHE A 320 12.75 30.22 22.55
C PHE A 320 12.84 28.71 22.57
N SER A 321 11.73 28.02 22.30
CA SER A 321 11.69 26.56 22.18
C SER A 321 12.63 26.11 21.05
N LEU A 322 12.57 26.78 19.89
CA LEU A 322 13.49 26.54 18.77
C LEU A 322 14.96 26.69 19.21
N SER A 323 15.29 27.76 19.93
CA SER A 323 16.66 27.99 20.40
C SER A 323 17.12 26.96 21.45
N GLN A 324 16.20 26.45 22.27
CA GLN A 324 16.49 25.42 23.26
C GLN A 324 16.76 24.07 22.58
N ASP A 325 15.96 23.72 21.58
CA ASP A 325 16.15 22.49 20.79
C ASP A 325 17.51 22.47 20.09
N TRP A 326 17.97 23.63 19.61
CA TRP A 326 19.28 23.80 18.98
C TRP A 326 20.44 23.85 19.98
N GLN A 327 20.14 23.75 21.28
CA GLN A 327 21.11 23.94 22.36
C GLN A 327 21.90 25.24 22.18
N VAL A 328 21.22 26.33 21.78
CA VAL A 328 21.85 27.63 21.63
C VAL A 328 22.37 28.08 22.98
N LYS A 329 23.70 28.08 23.12
CA LYS A 329 24.40 28.48 24.36
C LYS A 329 24.95 29.89 24.29
N ASP A 330 25.08 30.45 23.09
CA ASP A 330 25.70 31.73 22.86
C ASP A 330 24.81 32.69 22.04
N ARG A 331 25.16 33.97 22.13
CA ARG A 331 24.36 35.08 21.59
C ARG A 331 24.44 35.16 20.07
N VAL A 332 25.54 34.72 19.47
CA VAL A 332 25.73 34.74 18.01
C VAL A 332 24.83 33.68 17.37
N THR A 333 24.89 32.45 17.88
CA THR A 333 24.04 31.36 17.39
C THR A 333 22.55 31.67 17.57
N PHE A 334 22.17 32.35 18.66
CA PHE A 334 20.80 32.82 18.85
C PHE A 334 20.33 33.81 17.77
N LEU A 335 21.17 34.80 17.45
CA LEU A 335 20.83 35.80 16.42
C LEU A 335 20.71 35.17 15.02
N LEU A 336 21.51 34.15 14.73
CA LEU A 336 21.37 33.37 13.49
C LEU A 336 20.05 32.58 13.48
N ALA A 337 19.66 31.98 14.60
CA ALA A 337 18.36 31.32 14.73
C ALA A 337 17.21 32.30 14.50
N TYR A 338 17.29 33.49 15.09
CA TYR A 338 16.33 34.56 14.87
C TYR A 338 16.30 35.03 13.42
N LYS A 339 17.45 35.20 12.76
CA LYS A 339 17.53 35.56 11.33
C LYS A 339 16.71 34.58 10.49
N LEU A 340 16.93 33.27 10.69
CA LEU A 340 16.22 32.24 9.95
C LEU A 340 14.72 32.21 10.26
N PHE A 341 14.36 32.41 11.54
CA PHE A 341 12.96 32.46 11.97
C PHE A 341 12.19 33.65 11.40
N SER A 342 12.85 34.80 11.27
CA SER A 342 12.25 36.07 10.84
C SER A 342 12.44 36.37 9.34
N ALA A 343 13.26 35.59 8.64
CA ALA A 343 13.56 35.80 7.22
C ALA A 343 12.31 35.62 6.37
N SER A 344 11.81 36.72 5.79
CA SER A 344 10.83 36.67 4.70
C SER A 344 11.41 36.16 3.37
N LYS A 345 12.75 36.18 3.25
CA LYS A 345 13.51 35.64 2.13
C LYS A 345 14.81 35.06 2.66
N LEU A 346 15.07 33.79 2.36
CA LEU A 346 16.35 33.15 2.65
C LEU A 346 17.38 33.53 1.58
N THR A 347 18.65 33.47 1.91
CA THR A 347 19.77 33.50 0.99
C THR A 347 20.31 32.09 0.73
N ALA A 348 21.25 31.95 -0.21
CA ALA A 348 21.89 30.65 -0.45
C ALA A 348 22.69 30.16 0.77
N GLU A 349 23.27 31.06 1.56
CA GLU A 349 23.97 30.74 2.81
C GLU A 349 22.99 30.31 3.91
N ASP A 350 21.84 30.97 4.01
CA ASP A 350 20.79 30.56 4.95
C ASP A 350 20.28 29.15 4.64
N MET A 351 20.17 28.79 3.36
CA MET A 351 19.82 27.43 2.95
C MET A 351 20.88 26.40 3.33
N GLN A 352 22.18 26.74 3.35
CA GLN A 352 23.21 25.82 3.85
C GLN A 352 22.99 25.46 5.31
N MET A 353 22.45 26.37 6.13
CA MET A 353 22.09 26.07 7.51
C MET A 353 20.86 25.14 7.60
N VAL A 354 19.90 25.26 6.68
CA VAL A 354 18.75 24.35 6.58
C VAL A 354 19.19 22.95 6.15
N PHE A 355 20.29 22.82 5.40
CA PHE A 355 20.83 21.54 4.96
C PHE A 355 21.71 20.82 5.97
N ASP A 356 22.08 21.46 7.08
CA ASP A 356 22.71 20.77 8.19
C ASP A 356 21.69 19.85 8.90
N PRO A 357 21.91 18.52 9.01
CA PRO A 357 20.91 17.58 9.51
C PRO A 357 20.40 17.87 10.91
N GLU A 358 21.29 18.28 11.81
CA GLU A 358 20.94 18.54 13.20
C GLU A 358 20.08 19.81 13.28
N ARG A 359 20.41 20.83 12.49
CA ARG A 359 19.63 22.06 12.41
C ARG A 359 18.31 21.89 11.66
N ALA A 360 18.28 21.08 10.61
CA ALA A 360 17.11 20.83 9.78
C ALA A 360 15.92 20.30 10.60
N VAL A 361 16.19 19.41 11.56
CA VAL A 361 15.20 18.83 12.47
C VAL A 361 14.35 19.91 13.12
N SER A 362 14.97 21.03 13.49
CA SER A 362 14.32 22.11 14.22
C SER A 362 13.96 23.29 13.32
N LEU A 363 14.78 23.61 12.31
CA LEU A 363 14.50 24.69 11.33
C LEU A 363 13.25 24.45 10.51
N LEU A 364 12.98 23.19 10.15
CA LEU A 364 11.81 22.84 9.35
C LEU A 364 10.59 22.56 10.22
N ILE A 365 10.58 22.87 11.51
CA ILE A 365 9.36 22.79 12.35
C ILE A 365 8.48 24.04 12.17
N PRO A 366 8.99 25.28 12.33
CA PRO A 366 8.18 26.48 12.19
C PRO A 366 7.63 26.65 10.78
N GLU A 367 6.35 26.98 10.68
CA GLU A 367 5.68 27.25 9.40
C GLU A 367 6.31 28.42 8.64
N THR A 368 6.81 29.44 9.36
CA THR A 368 7.48 30.61 8.76
C THR A 368 8.73 30.22 7.99
N VAL A 369 9.55 29.33 8.54
CA VAL A 369 10.77 28.84 7.87
C VAL A 369 10.41 27.96 6.68
N ARG A 370 9.43 27.05 6.82
CA ARG A 370 8.93 26.24 5.70
C ARG A 370 8.45 27.12 4.54
N ALA A 371 7.68 28.16 4.85
CA ALA A 371 7.21 29.14 3.86
C ALA A 371 8.39 29.89 3.20
N ALA A 372 9.39 30.32 3.99
CA ALA A 372 10.57 31.01 3.49
C ALA A 372 11.43 30.11 2.58
N VAL A 373 11.56 28.82 2.89
CA VAL A 373 12.22 27.80 2.05
C VAL A 373 11.48 27.67 0.72
N LEU A 374 10.15 27.56 0.72
CA LEU A 374 9.37 27.49 -0.51
C LEU A 374 9.42 28.78 -1.33
N GLN A 375 9.44 29.94 -0.67
CA GLN A 375 9.60 31.22 -1.33
C GLN A 375 11.00 31.36 -1.96
N PHE A 376 12.05 30.93 -1.26
CA PHE A 376 13.41 30.88 -1.78
C PHE A 376 13.47 30.03 -3.06
N MET A 377 12.87 28.85 -3.01
CA MET A 377 12.73 27.96 -4.16
C MET A 377 12.08 28.68 -5.34
N VAL A 378 10.98 29.41 -5.14
CA VAL A 378 10.31 30.16 -6.24
C VAL A 378 11.18 31.28 -6.80
N ILE A 379 11.97 31.98 -5.97
CA ILE A 379 12.80 33.12 -6.39
C ILE A 379 14.05 32.67 -7.15
N HIS A 380 14.71 31.60 -6.72
CA HIS A 380 16.03 31.20 -7.23
C HIS A 380 16.01 30.04 -8.26
N HIS A 381 14.83 29.48 -8.57
CA HIS A 381 14.65 28.42 -9.55
C HIS A 381 14.60 28.96 -11.00
N PRO A 382 15.11 28.23 -12.05
CA PRO A 382 15.56 26.83 -12.08
C PRO A 382 17.03 26.55 -11.79
N GLN A 383 17.91 27.54 -11.98
CA GLN A 383 19.36 27.27 -12.02
C GLN A 383 19.91 26.75 -10.68
N TRP A 384 19.51 27.34 -9.55
CA TRP A 384 20.01 26.92 -8.24
C TRP A 384 19.59 25.50 -7.86
N TRP A 385 18.36 25.10 -8.22
CA TRP A 385 17.85 23.76 -7.91
C TRP A 385 18.69 22.67 -8.57
N PHE A 386 18.98 22.83 -9.86
CA PHE A 386 19.76 21.85 -10.62
C PHE A 386 21.26 21.85 -10.31
N THR A 387 21.81 22.92 -9.74
CA THR A 387 23.25 23.00 -9.40
C THR A 387 23.57 22.59 -7.97
N VAL A 388 22.73 22.97 -7.00
CA VAL A 388 23.02 22.79 -5.57
C VAL A 388 21.82 22.20 -4.83
N GLY A 389 20.62 22.72 -5.09
CA GLY A 389 19.42 22.41 -4.29
C GLY A 389 19.07 20.92 -4.27
N GLN A 390 18.98 20.27 -5.44
CA GLN A 390 18.58 18.87 -5.55
C GLN A 390 19.54 17.95 -4.77
N THR A 391 20.85 18.07 -5.00
CA THR A 391 21.85 17.24 -4.31
C THR A 391 21.82 17.47 -2.80
N SER A 392 21.66 18.70 -2.33
CA SER A 392 21.61 19.01 -0.90
C SER A 392 20.38 18.40 -0.21
N TRP A 393 19.21 18.44 -0.85
CA TRP A 393 18.00 17.79 -0.33
C TRP A 393 18.06 16.27 -0.41
N GLU A 394 18.68 15.71 -1.45
CA GLU A 394 18.95 14.27 -1.54
C GLU A 394 19.86 13.80 -0.41
N GLU A 395 20.96 14.52 -0.14
CA GLU A 395 21.88 14.25 0.98
C GLU A 395 21.17 14.33 2.34
N LEU A 396 20.38 15.38 2.57
CA LEU A 396 19.61 15.55 3.80
C LEU A 396 18.60 14.40 3.99
N TYR A 397 17.94 13.98 2.91
CA TYR A 397 17.04 12.83 2.94
C TYR A 397 17.78 11.51 3.21
N GLN A 398 18.98 11.29 2.66
CA GLN A 398 19.80 10.12 3.02
C GLN A 398 20.25 10.14 4.48
N GLN A 399 20.53 11.32 5.04
CA GLN A 399 20.92 11.46 6.44
C GLN A 399 19.73 11.29 7.41
N SER A 400 18.49 11.37 6.91
CA SER A 400 17.29 11.14 7.72
C SER A 400 17.21 9.73 8.32
N TYR A 401 17.91 8.74 7.74
CA TYR A 401 18.00 7.39 8.29
C TYR A 401 18.93 7.29 9.50
N THR A 402 19.85 8.25 9.68
CA THR A 402 20.86 8.24 10.75
C THR A 402 20.62 9.32 11.81
N THR A 403 20.01 10.44 11.46
CA THR A 403 19.79 11.58 12.35
C THR A 403 18.43 11.47 13.06
N PRO A 404 18.39 11.39 14.41
CA PRO A 404 17.13 11.29 15.15
C PRO A 404 16.17 12.44 14.85
N GLY A 405 14.89 12.13 14.63
CA GLY A 405 13.84 13.13 14.37
C GLY A 405 13.75 13.62 12.91
N LEU A 406 14.84 13.58 12.14
CA LEU A 406 14.89 14.18 10.80
C LEU A 406 13.91 13.54 9.82
N ALA A 407 13.73 12.22 9.86
CA ALA A 407 12.76 11.53 9.00
C ALA A 407 11.32 12.01 9.24
N GLN A 408 10.94 12.27 10.49
CA GLN A 408 9.62 12.81 10.82
C GLN A 408 9.50 14.27 10.38
N THR A 409 10.51 15.09 10.64
CA THR A 409 10.53 16.50 10.21
C THR A 409 10.41 16.62 8.68
N LEU A 410 11.10 15.78 7.91
CA LEU A 410 10.97 15.76 6.44
C LEU A 410 9.59 15.27 5.98
N ALA A 411 8.98 14.32 6.68
CA ALA A 411 7.61 13.87 6.39
C ALA A 411 6.56 14.98 6.65
N ASP A 412 6.72 15.72 7.75
CA ASP A 412 5.87 16.86 8.10
C ASP A 412 6.07 18.00 7.09
N PHE A 413 7.32 18.26 6.69
CA PHE A 413 7.61 19.25 5.66
C PHE A 413 7.04 18.81 4.30
N ALA A 414 7.16 17.55 3.90
CA ALA A 414 6.54 17.03 2.69
C ALA A 414 5.01 17.22 2.69
N THR A 415 4.38 17.00 3.85
CA THR A 415 2.94 17.25 4.04
C THR A 415 2.60 18.73 3.88
N TYR A 416 3.44 19.62 4.41
CA TYR A 416 3.32 21.06 4.19
C TYR A 416 3.46 21.44 2.70
N ILE A 417 4.44 20.87 2.00
CA ILE A 417 4.63 21.09 0.55
C ILE A 417 3.40 20.62 -0.24
N LYS A 418 2.83 19.46 0.12
CA LYS A 418 1.58 18.96 -0.47
C LYS A 418 0.48 20.03 -0.37
N TYR A 419 0.25 20.58 0.81
CA TYR A 419 -0.75 21.63 1.02
C TYR A 419 -0.43 22.90 0.22
N ALA A 420 0.85 23.31 0.17
CA ALA A 420 1.27 24.45 -0.64
C ALA A 420 0.98 24.24 -2.14
N ILE A 421 1.25 23.03 -2.68
CA ILE A 421 0.90 22.66 -4.06
C ILE A 421 -0.62 22.76 -4.29
N VAL A 422 -1.43 22.19 -3.40
CA VAL A 422 -2.89 22.23 -3.50
C VAL A 422 -3.38 23.68 -3.49
N THR A 423 -2.92 24.49 -2.54
CA THR A 423 -3.31 25.90 -2.41
C THR A 423 -2.86 26.73 -3.61
N ASP A 424 -1.63 26.60 -4.10
CA ASP A 424 -1.15 27.39 -5.24
C ASP A 424 -1.84 26.98 -6.54
N LEU A 425 -2.11 25.68 -6.74
CA LEU A 425 -2.95 25.27 -7.85
C LEU A 425 -4.35 25.84 -7.71
N ILE A 426 -4.96 25.76 -6.51
CA ILE A 426 -6.27 26.35 -6.22
C ILE A 426 -6.31 27.85 -6.54
N GLY A 427 -5.27 28.58 -6.17
CA GLY A 427 -5.09 30.01 -6.46
C GLY A 427 -4.75 30.34 -7.91
N GLY A 428 -4.57 29.35 -8.80
CA GLY A 428 -4.25 29.58 -10.21
C GLY A 428 -2.77 29.88 -10.48
N ASN A 429 -1.86 29.41 -9.62
CA ASN A 429 -0.41 29.62 -9.69
C ASN A 429 0.36 28.33 -10.03
N PRO A 430 0.15 27.69 -11.21
CA PRO A 430 0.79 26.41 -11.55
C PRO A 430 2.32 26.49 -11.61
N LYS A 431 2.88 27.66 -11.95
CA LYS A 431 4.33 27.89 -11.95
C LYS A 431 4.98 27.65 -10.59
N ARG A 432 4.32 28.06 -9.49
CA ARG A 432 4.84 27.83 -8.14
C ARG A 432 4.73 26.36 -7.73
N ALA A 433 3.60 25.74 -8.00
CA ALA A 433 3.40 24.31 -7.78
C ALA A 433 4.44 23.46 -8.53
N ASN A 434 4.81 23.85 -9.75
CA ASN A 434 5.85 23.19 -10.54
C ASN A 434 7.25 23.31 -9.93
N VAL A 435 7.53 24.39 -9.18
CA VAL A 435 8.80 24.53 -8.43
C VAL A 435 8.82 23.62 -7.20
N TYR A 436 7.67 23.37 -6.56
CA TYR A 436 7.60 22.56 -5.35
C TYR A 436 7.63 21.04 -5.62
N LEU A 437 7.14 20.61 -6.78
CA LEU A 437 7.00 19.18 -7.09
C LEU A 437 8.33 18.41 -7.10
N PRO A 438 9.45 18.92 -7.68
CA PRO A 438 10.76 18.27 -7.59
C PRO A 438 11.25 18.13 -6.14
N LEU A 439 11.01 19.14 -5.31
CA LEU A 439 11.37 19.10 -3.88
C LEU A 439 10.58 18.02 -3.15
N LEU A 440 9.26 17.96 -3.35
CA LEU A 440 8.42 16.91 -2.76
C LEU A 440 8.88 15.51 -3.19
N THR A 441 9.22 15.35 -4.47
CA THR A 441 9.74 14.09 -5.02
C THR A 441 11.04 13.66 -4.35
N THR A 442 11.88 14.62 -4.01
CA THR A 442 13.21 14.39 -3.41
C THR A 442 13.09 13.94 -1.95
N ILE A 443 12.31 14.66 -1.14
CA ILE A 443 12.23 14.40 0.31
C ILE A 443 11.16 13.37 0.70
N ALA A 444 10.20 13.11 -0.19
CA ALA A 444 9.13 12.13 0.01
C ALA A 444 8.93 11.26 -1.24
N PRO A 445 9.89 10.39 -1.58
CA PRO A 445 9.82 9.58 -2.78
C PRO A 445 8.54 8.71 -2.79
N PRO A 446 7.83 8.62 -3.93
CA PRO A 446 6.52 7.95 -4.00
C PRO A 446 6.50 6.49 -3.54
N GLN A 447 7.64 5.79 -3.66
CA GLN A 447 7.76 4.39 -3.27
C GLN A 447 7.64 4.21 -1.75
N GLN A 448 8.05 5.21 -0.97
CA GLN A 448 8.02 5.19 0.49
C GLN A 448 6.80 5.94 1.07
N TYR A 449 6.35 7.00 0.39
CA TYR A 449 5.28 7.89 0.88
C TYR A 449 3.96 7.75 0.08
N LYS A 450 3.52 6.51 -0.15
CA LYS A 450 2.34 6.21 -1.01
C LYS A 450 1.08 6.98 -0.63
N GLU A 451 0.75 7.05 0.66
CA GLU A 451 -0.45 7.76 1.15
C GLU A 451 -0.38 9.27 0.92
N LEU A 452 0.81 9.88 1.01
CA LEU A 452 0.96 11.31 0.76
C LEU A 452 0.64 11.63 -0.71
N TRP A 453 1.20 10.89 -1.66
CA TRP A 453 0.95 11.07 -3.10
C TRP A 453 -0.49 10.72 -3.49
N LYS A 454 -1.05 9.67 -2.89
CA LYS A 454 -2.47 9.33 -3.03
C LYS A 454 -3.36 10.48 -2.57
N SER A 455 -3.10 11.05 -1.38
CA SER A 455 -3.87 12.17 -0.84
C SER A 455 -3.77 13.42 -1.71
N LEU A 456 -2.58 13.72 -2.25
CA LEU A 456 -2.37 14.84 -3.18
C LEU A 456 -3.25 14.70 -4.43
N LEU A 457 -3.26 13.50 -5.02
CA LEU A 457 -4.05 13.24 -6.22
C LEU A 457 -5.56 13.33 -5.93
N ILE A 458 -6.01 12.78 -4.79
CA ILE A 458 -7.41 12.84 -4.34
C ILE A 458 -7.84 14.31 -4.13
N GLU A 459 -7.06 15.10 -3.38
CA GLU A 459 -7.39 16.50 -3.05
C GLU A 459 -7.45 17.41 -4.29
N LEU A 460 -6.67 17.11 -5.33
CA LEU A 460 -6.68 17.85 -6.59
C LEU A 460 -7.81 17.42 -7.55
N THR A 461 -8.39 16.23 -7.37
CA THR A 461 -9.41 15.65 -8.27
C THR A 461 -10.70 16.47 -8.38
N PRO A 462 -11.25 17.07 -7.30
CA PRO A 462 -12.44 17.92 -7.39
C PRO A 462 -12.35 19.01 -8.47
N ARG A 463 -11.16 19.57 -8.71
CA ARG A 463 -10.94 20.60 -9.74
C ARG A 463 -11.05 20.10 -11.18
N LEU A 464 -10.73 18.82 -11.40
CA LEU A 464 -10.95 18.14 -12.67
C LEU A 464 -12.45 17.90 -12.88
N THR A 465 -13.15 17.49 -11.82
CA THR A 465 -14.59 17.21 -11.90
C THR A 465 -15.44 18.48 -12.10
N SER A 466 -15.00 19.62 -11.56
CA SER A 466 -15.69 20.91 -11.74
C SER A 466 -15.51 21.49 -13.15
N ASN A 467 -14.43 21.11 -13.85
CA ASN A 467 -14.08 21.64 -15.18
C ASN A 467 -14.07 20.54 -16.24
N GLN A 468 -15.19 19.82 -16.39
CA GLN A 468 -15.29 18.66 -17.30
C GLN A 468 -15.00 18.98 -18.79
N GLN A 469 -14.92 20.25 -19.17
CA GLN A 469 -14.57 20.66 -20.53
C GLN A 469 -13.07 20.70 -20.79
N LEU A 470 -12.24 20.81 -19.75
CA LEU A 470 -10.79 20.92 -19.87
C LEU A 470 -10.11 19.60 -19.51
N TYR A 471 -9.04 19.29 -20.23
CA TYR A 471 -8.18 18.15 -19.92
C TYR A 471 -7.24 18.50 -18.74
N PRO A 472 -6.82 17.51 -17.93
CA PRO A 472 -5.92 17.73 -16.79
C PRO A 472 -4.64 18.51 -17.13
N TYR A 473 -4.00 18.21 -18.26
CA TYR A 473 -2.78 18.92 -18.69
C TYR A 473 -3.03 20.39 -19.09
N GLN A 474 -4.27 20.75 -19.45
CA GLN A 474 -4.65 22.14 -19.73
C GLN A 474 -4.90 22.90 -18.42
N LEU A 475 -5.46 22.23 -17.41
CA LEU A 475 -5.75 22.82 -16.11
C LEU A 475 -4.48 23.03 -15.27
N PHE A 476 -3.52 22.10 -15.34
CA PHE A 476 -2.38 22.08 -14.42
C PHE A 476 -1.03 22.42 -15.05
N GLU A 477 -0.98 22.84 -16.33
CA GLU A 477 0.25 22.92 -17.12
C GLU A 477 0.84 21.52 -17.42
N SER A 478 1.32 21.31 -18.65
CA SER A 478 1.75 19.99 -19.11
C SER A 478 2.92 19.43 -18.30
N ALA A 479 3.91 20.26 -17.95
CA ALA A 479 5.09 19.84 -17.20
C ALA A 479 4.73 19.32 -15.80
N PHE A 480 3.94 20.09 -15.05
CA PHE A 480 3.49 19.69 -13.71
C PHE A 480 2.60 18.44 -13.78
N TYR A 481 1.63 18.40 -14.69
CA TYR A 481 0.75 17.23 -14.87
C TYR A 481 1.54 15.94 -15.12
N LEU A 482 2.48 15.96 -16.06
CA LEU A 482 3.29 14.79 -16.39
C LEU A 482 4.23 14.41 -15.24
N GLY A 483 4.83 15.39 -14.54
CA GLY A 483 5.62 15.15 -13.35
C GLY A 483 4.81 14.51 -12.22
N LEU A 484 3.59 14.98 -11.98
CA LEU A 484 2.68 14.44 -10.98
C LEU A 484 2.28 13.00 -11.33
N LEU A 485 1.92 12.72 -12.59
CA LEU A 485 1.59 11.36 -13.01
C LEU A 485 2.78 10.41 -12.92
N GLY A 486 3.99 10.86 -13.30
CA GLY A 486 5.21 10.05 -13.17
C GLY A 486 5.39 9.57 -11.74
N ASN A 487 5.26 10.48 -10.77
CA ASN A 487 5.37 10.18 -9.35
C ASN A 487 4.21 9.33 -8.80
N CYS A 488 2.96 9.68 -9.11
CA CYS A 488 1.79 8.96 -8.58
C CYS A 488 1.61 7.57 -9.20
N SER A 489 2.17 7.28 -10.39
CA SER A 489 1.95 6.00 -11.07
C SER A 489 2.54 4.77 -10.35
N TYR A 490 3.37 4.99 -9.32
CA TYR A 490 3.89 3.96 -8.42
C TYR A 490 2.92 3.58 -7.29
N VAL A 491 1.83 4.33 -7.12
CA VAL A 491 0.79 4.07 -6.11
C VAL A 491 -0.31 3.21 -6.74
N SER A 492 -0.39 1.94 -6.31
CA SER A 492 -1.23 0.91 -6.96
C SER A 492 -2.71 0.94 -6.55
N ASP A 493 -3.04 1.60 -5.44
CA ASP A 493 -4.33 1.57 -4.74
C ASP A 493 -5.13 2.89 -4.89
N ILE A 494 -4.87 3.63 -5.96
CA ILE A 494 -5.67 4.81 -6.33
C ILE A 494 -7.04 4.35 -6.87
N PRO A 495 -8.16 4.89 -6.36
CA PRO A 495 -9.50 4.59 -6.87
C PRO A 495 -9.64 4.79 -8.39
N GLU A 496 -10.37 3.90 -9.07
CA GLU A 496 -10.45 3.89 -10.53
C GLU A 496 -11.12 5.15 -11.09
N ASP A 497 -12.13 5.68 -10.41
CA ASP A 497 -12.85 6.91 -10.77
C ASP A 497 -11.91 8.12 -10.75
N ILE A 498 -11.08 8.23 -9.71
CA ILE A 498 -10.05 9.27 -9.58
C ILE A 498 -9.04 9.12 -10.71
N LEU A 499 -8.49 7.91 -10.88
CA LEU A 499 -7.51 7.65 -11.92
C LEU A 499 -8.05 7.98 -13.31
N ARG A 500 -9.34 7.72 -13.57
CA ARG A 500 -10.03 8.04 -14.82
C ARG A 500 -10.11 9.53 -15.09
N SER A 501 -10.31 10.37 -14.08
CA SER A 501 -10.26 11.82 -14.24
C SER A 501 -8.86 12.30 -14.65
N TRP A 502 -7.80 11.71 -14.09
CA TRP A 502 -6.41 12.11 -14.32
C TRP A 502 -5.84 11.60 -15.64
N LEU A 503 -6.23 10.41 -16.08
CA LEU A 503 -5.74 9.80 -17.34
C LEU A 503 -6.55 10.21 -18.57
N ARG A 504 -7.47 11.17 -18.43
CA ARG A 504 -8.22 11.72 -19.56
C ARG A 504 -7.28 12.57 -20.44
N ILE A 505 -6.95 12.07 -21.63
CA ILE A 505 -6.10 12.76 -22.60
C ILE A 505 -6.69 12.64 -24.01
N PRO A 506 -6.47 13.61 -24.92
CA PRO A 506 -6.84 13.48 -26.33
C PRO A 506 -5.84 12.60 -27.09
N TRP A 507 -6.26 12.11 -28.26
CA TRP A 507 -5.44 11.23 -29.11
C TRP A 507 -4.07 11.83 -29.47
N GLU A 508 -4.02 13.11 -29.84
CA GLU A 508 -2.78 13.83 -30.18
C GLU A 508 -1.72 13.80 -29.06
N ASN A 509 -2.11 13.62 -27.79
CA ASN A 509 -1.18 13.66 -26.65
C ASN A 509 -0.83 12.27 -26.10
N VAL A 510 -1.38 11.18 -26.65
CA VAL A 510 -1.11 9.80 -26.19
C VAL A 510 0.37 9.45 -26.31
N SER A 511 1.01 9.85 -27.40
CA SER A 511 2.44 9.60 -27.63
C SER A 511 3.31 10.27 -26.56
N VAL A 512 2.99 11.52 -26.19
CA VAL A 512 3.71 12.27 -25.15
C VAL A 512 3.56 11.59 -23.79
N LEU A 513 2.35 11.13 -23.42
CA LEU A 513 2.11 10.40 -22.18
C LEU A 513 2.91 9.09 -22.14
N CYS A 514 2.92 8.33 -23.25
CA CYS A 514 3.61 7.03 -23.30
C CYS A 514 5.14 7.15 -23.29
N GLN A 515 5.70 8.29 -23.70
CA GLN A 515 7.13 8.59 -23.59
C GLN A 515 7.57 8.93 -22.16
N GLN A 516 6.64 9.30 -21.26
CA GLN A 516 6.97 9.60 -19.87
C GLN A 516 7.25 8.34 -19.05
N ASN A 517 7.95 8.52 -17.93
CA ASN A 517 8.19 7.47 -16.93
C ASN A 517 6.96 7.20 -16.06
N ILE A 518 5.86 6.80 -16.69
CA ILE A 518 4.59 6.42 -16.07
C ILE A 518 4.46 4.90 -16.11
N SER A 519 3.86 4.30 -15.08
CA SER A 519 3.56 2.86 -15.03
C SER A 519 2.87 2.36 -16.31
N PRO A 520 3.33 1.24 -16.92
CA PRO A 520 2.70 0.65 -18.09
C PRO A 520 1.20 0.37 -17.91
N ALA A 521 0.77 0.02 -16.68
CA ALA A 521 -0.63 -0.21 -16.37
C ALA A 521 -1.48 1.06 -16.53
N TRP A 522 -0.93 2.22 -16.16
CA TRP A 522 -1.63 3.51 -16.31
C TRP A 522 -1.66 3.94 -17.78
N LYS A 523 -0.58 3.72 -18.54
CA LYS A 523 -0.56 3.97 -20.00
C LYS A 523 -1.64 3.15 -20.72
N ALA A 524 -1.70 1.86 -20.42
CA ALA A 524 -2.73 0.96 -20.96
C ALA A 524 -4.15 1.42 -20.59
N ARG A 525 -4.40 1.81 -19.33
CA ARG A 525 -5.69 2.34 -18.87
C ARG A 525 -6.08 3.66 -19.57
N ALA A 526 -5.13 4.58 -19.73
CA ALA A 526 -5.37 5.86 -20.42
C ALA A 526 -5.84 5.62 -21.86
N ILE A 527 -5.11 4.78 -22.61
CA ILE A 527 -5.47 4.40 -23.99
C ILE A 527 -6.81 3.66 -24.01
N ALA A 528 -7.04 2.75 -23.06
CA ALA A 528 -8.29 2.01 -22.96
C ALA A 528 -9.51 2.91 -22.76
N TRP A 529 -9.43 3.85 -21.82
CA TRP A 529 -10.51 4.80 -21.56
C TRP A 529 -10.70 5.80 -22.69
N LEU A 530 -9.62 6.17 -23.39
CA LEU A 530 -9.71 6.98 -24.60
C LEU A 530 -10.49 6.26 -25.70
N ILE A 531 -10.18 4.98 -25.95
CA ILE A 531 -10.91 4.14 -26.92
C ILE A 531 -12.38 4.01 -26.54
N LEU A 532 -12.67 3.78 -25.25
CA LEU A 532 -14.04 3.59 -24.78
C LEU A 532 -14.86 4.89 -24.75
N GLY A 533 -14.21 6.02 -24.47
CA GLY A 533 -14.85 7.32 -24.25
C GLY A 533 -15.07 8.14 -25.53
N ASP A 534 -14.21 7.98 -26.55
CA ASP A 534 -14.18 8.87 -27.72
C ASP A 534 -14.51 8.16 -29.05
N GLN A 535 -15.59 7.38 -29.06
CA GLN A 535 -15.96 6.54 -30.21
C GLN A 535 -16.41 7.34 -31.46
N GLY A 536 -16.63 8.65 -31.32
CA GLY A 536 -17.16 9.51 -32.39
C GLY A 536 -16.14 10.40 -33.10
N GLN A 537 -14.92 10.55 -32.58
CA GLN A 537 -13.95 11.57 -33.03
C GLN A 537 -12.52 11.03 -33.16
N PHE A 538 -12.33 9.90 -33.84
CA PHE A 538 -10.98 9.42 -34.13
C PHE A 538 -10.23 10.41 -35.06
N PRO A 539 -8.98 10.79 -34.74
CA PRO A 539 -8.20 11.70 -35.58
C PRO A 539 -7.81 11.04 -36.90
N GLN A 540 -7.57 11.85 -37.93
CA GLN A 540 -7.11 11.36 -39.25
C GLN A 540 -5.77 10.60 -39.15
N ASP A 541 -4.90 11.02 -38.23
CA ASP A 541 -3.58 10.42 -38.00
C ASP A 541 -3.58 9.25 -36.99
N LEU A 542 -4.75 8.67 -36.67
CA LEU A 542 -4.89 7.62 -35.65
C LEU A 542 -3.88 6.48 -35.83
N VAL A 543 -3.67 6.00 -37.06
CA VAL A 543 -2.72 4.91 -37.31
C VAL A 543 -1.30 5.30 -36.94
N LYS A 544 -0.87 6.52 -37.28
CA LYS A 544 0.46 7.03 -36.93
C LYS A 544 0.63 7.11 -35.41
N ILE A 545 -0.40 7.57 -34.69
CA ILE A 545 -0.41 7.64 -33.23
C ILE A 545 -0.31 6.24 -32.64
N VAL A 546 -1.19 5.30 -33.02
CA VAL A 546 -1.20 3.92 -32.52
C VAL A 546 0.14 3.22 -32.80
N MET A 547 0.71 3.41 -33.99
CA MET A 547 2.03 2.86 -34.33
C MET A 547 3.15 3.41 -33.43
N SER A 548 3.06 4.68 -33.01
CA SER A 548 4.04 5.28 -32.10
C SER A 548 3.96 4.74 -30.65
N VAL A 549 2.84 4.13 -30.26
CA VAL A 549 2.60 3.58 -28.92
C VAL A 549 2.15 2.11 -28.96
N GLN A 550 2.61 1.35 -29.96
CA GLN A 550 2.11 0.00 -30.26
C GLN A 550 2.06 -0.92 -29.03
N LYS A 551 3.13 -0.96 -28.24
CA LYS A 551 3.23 -1.83 -27.06
C LYS A 551 2.17 -1.49 -26.00
N ASP A 552 2.01 -0.21 -25.69
CA ASP A 552 1.03 0.26 -24.71
C ASP A 552 -0.40 0.12 -25.23
N TYR A 553 -0.59 0.26 -26.55
CA TYR A 553 -1.87 0.01 -27.23
C TYR A 553 -2.28 -1.46 -27.12
N GLU A 554 -1.38 -2.41 -27.39
CA GLU A 554 -1.66 -3.84 -27.24
C GLU A 554 -2.02 -4.20 -25.79
N ALA A 555 -1.32 -3.61 -24.81
CA ALA A 555 -1.67 -3.77 -23.39
C ALA A 555 -3.03 -3.12 -23.04
N ALA A 556 -3.37 -2.00 -23.68
CA ALA A 556 -4.69 -1.38 -23.53
C ALA A 556 -5.80 -2.29 -24.04
N LEU A 557 -5.61 -2.96 -25.18
CA LEU A 557 -6.56 -3.94 -25.70
C LEU A 557 -6.83 -5.05 -24.67
N GLN A 558 -5.80 -5.50 -23.94
CA GLN A 558 -5.92 -6.47 -22.84
C GLN A 558 -6.64 -5.92 -21.60
N TYR A 559 -6.57 -4.62 -21.33
CA TYR A 559 -7.33 -4.00 -20.25
C TYR A 559 -8.82 -3.89 -20.58
N ILE A 560 -9.13 -3.50 -21.83
CA ILE A 560 -10.49 -3.23 -22.28
C ILE A 560 -11.36 -4.50 -22.25
N VAL A 561 -10.74 -5.68 -22.35
CA VAL A 561 -11.32 -7.02 -22.23
C VAL A 561 -12.31 -7.16 -21.07
N PHE A 562 -12.02 -6.51 -19.94
CA PHE A 562 -12.81 -6.65 -18.72
C PHE A 562 -14.06 -5.75 -18.67
N SER A 563 -14.27 -4.90 -19.69
CA SER A 563 -15.41 -3.99 -19.74
C SER A 563 -16.55 -4.56 -20.60
N GLU A 564 -17.73 -4.80 -20.01
CA GLU A 564 -18.93 -5.29 -20.72
C GLU A 564 -19.35 -4.38 -21.90
N LYS A 565 -18.94 -3.10 -21.90
CA LYS A 565 -19.26 -2.10 -22.95
C LYS A 565 -18.23 -2.03 -24.09
N ALA A 566 -17.18 -2.85 -24.03
CA ALA A 566 -16.03 -2.74 -24.91
C ALA A 566 -16.20 -3.27 -26.33
N ALA A 567 -16.94 -4.37 -26.49
CA ALA A 567 -16.93 -5.15 -27.73
C ALA A 567 -17.30 -4.34 -29.00
N PRO A 568 -18.37 -3.50 -28.98
CA PRO A 568 -18.74 -2.72 -30.17
C PRO A 568 -17.72 -1.62 -30.49
N ALA A 569 -17.18 -0.98 -29.45
CA ALA A 569 -16.18 0.08 -29.57
C ALA A 569 -14.88 -0.43 -30.18
N LEU A 570 -14.43 -1.60 -29.71
CA LEU A 570 -13.19 -2.21 -30.17
C LEU A 570 -13.31 -2.74 -31.60
N SER A 571 -14.47 -3.31 -31.96
CA SER A 571 -14.75 -3.72 -33.33
C SER A 571 -14.62 -2.51 -34.26
N ASN A 572 -15.27 -1.39 -33.94
CA ASN A 572 -15.21 -0.14 -34.72
C ASN A 572 -13.78 0.40 -34.87
N LEU A 573 -13.01 0.41 -33.79
CA LEU A 573 -11.62 0.87 -33.81
C LEU A 573 -10.74 -0.01 -34.70
N ILE A 574 -10.84 -1.33 -34.60
CA ILE A 574 -9.99 -2.25 -35.36
C ILE A 574 -10.34 -2.24 -36.84
N MET A 575 -11.61 -2.07 -37.18
CA MET A 575 -12.03 -1.88 -38.57
C MET A 575 -11.48 -0.57 -39.14
N LEU A 576 -11.52 0.52 -38.37
CA LEU A 576 -10.94 1.80 -38.77
C LEU A 576 -9.43 1.68 -39.01
N ILE A 577 -8.69 1.10 -38.05
CA ILE A 577 -7.23 0.95 -38.10
C ILE A 577 -6.79 0.04 -39.28
N ASN A 578 -7.53 -1.02 -39.57
CA ASN A 578 -7.24 -1.89 -40.73
C ASN A 578 -7.59 -1.23 -42.07
N GLY A 579 -8.61 -0.38 -42.12
CA GLY A 579 -8.94 0.43 -43.30
C GLY A 579 -7.78 1.32 -43.77
N PHE A 580 -6.88 1.68 -42.84
CA PHE A 580 -5.71 2.52 -43.08
C PHE A 580 -4.37 1.75 -43.12
N GLY A 581 -4.39 0.42 -43.25
CA GLY A 581 -3.19 -0.38 -43.58
C GLY A 581 -2.31 -0.80 -42.38
N TYR A 582 -2.88 -0.97 -41.20
CA TYR A 582 -2.17 -1.46 -40.01
C TYR A 582 -1.67 -2.91 -40.17
N GLN A 583 -0.34 -3.10 -40.11
CA GLN A 583 0.31 -4.37 -40.43
C GLN A 583 0.21 -5.43 -39.30
N TYR A 584 -0.20 -5.05 -38.09
CA TYR A 584 -0.27 -5.95 -36.92
C TYR A 584 -1.70 -6.40 -36.59
N GLY A 585 -2.60 -6.40 -37.58
CA GLY A 585 -4.00 -6.80 -37.40
C GLY A 585 -4.17 -8.18 -36.73
N ALA A 586 -3.26 -9.13 -36.99
CA ALA A 586 -3.36 -10.48 -36.44
C ALA A 586 -3.20 -10.53 -34.91
N SER A 587 -2.25 -9.76 -34.35
CA SER A 587 -2.02 -9.70 -32.90
C SER A 587 -3.20 -9.06 -32.18
N ALA A 588 -3.68 -7.91 -32.71
CA ALA A 588 -4.84 -7.21 -32.16
C ALA A 588 -6.11 -8.07 -32.19
N VAL A 589 -6.37 -8.77 -33.30
CA VAL A 589 -7.50 -9.72 -33.43
C VAL A 589 -7.35 -10.89 -32.46
N SER A 590 -6.14 -11.42 -32.28
CA SER A 590 -5.87 -12.50 -31.33
C SER A 590 -6.14 -12.07 -29.88
N GLN A 591 -5.66 -10.89 -29.46
CA GLN A 591 -5.96 -10.35 -28.12
C GLN A 591 -7.46 -10.11 -27.91
N LEU A 592 -8.16 -9.68 -28.97
CA LEU A 592 -9.61 -9.51 -28.95
C LEU A 592 -10.37 -10.81 -28.77
N LEU A 593 -9.92 -11.90 -29.41
CA LEU A 593 -10.58 -13.19 -29.28
C LEU A 593 -10.31 -13.83 -27.92
N PHE A 594 -9.16 -13.53 -27.31
CA PHE A 594 -8.83 -13.97 -25.95
C PHE A 594 -9.85 -13.46 -24.91
N THR A 595 -10.52 -12.34 -25.19
CA THR A 595 -11.55 -11.77 -24.30
C THR A 595 -12.76 -12.65 -24.09
N CYS A 596 -13.05 -13.52 -25.06
CA CYS A 596 -14.27 -14.29 -25.11
C CYS A 596 -15.59 -13.46 -25.05
N CYS A 597 -15.55 -12.15 -25.35
CA CYS A 597 -16.69 -11.24 -25.23
C CYS A 597 -17.39 -10.92 -26.57
N LEU A 598 -16.85 -11.39 -27.70
CA LEU A 598 -17.38 -11.08 -29.03
C LEU A 598 -18.53 -12.01 -29.41
N SER A 599 -19.62 -11.45 -29.95
CA SER A 599 -20.70 -12.21 -30.54
C SER A 599 -20.29 -12.84 -31.88
N ALA A 600 -21.02 -13.86 -32.34
CA ALA A 600 -20.78 -14.50 -33.64
C ALA A 600 -20.77 -13.48 -34.81
N ARG A 601 -21.66 -12.48 -34.78
CA ARG A 601 -21.73 -11.42 -35.79
C ARG A 601 -20.49 -10.52 -35.77
N GLU A 602 -19.99 -10.19 -34.58
CA GLU A 602 -18.78 -9.37 -34.43
C GLU A 602 -17.53 -10.14 -34.85
N ILE A 603 -17.45 -11.45 -34.54
CA ILE A 603 -16.36 -12.32 -35.00
C ILE A 603 -16.35 -12.41 -36.53
N GLU A 604 -17.52 -12.62 -37.15
CA GLU A 604 -17.65 -12.65 -38.60
C GLU A 604 -17.20 -11.33 -39.23
N ARG A 605 -17.67 -10.22 -38.68
CA ARG A 605 -17.33 -8.88 -39.13
C ARG A 605 -15.83 -8.61 -38.99
N LEU A 606 -15.24 -8.96 -37.84
CA LEU A 606 -13.83 -8.80 -37.53
C LEU A 606 -12.96 -9.51 -38.57
N PHE A 607 -13.17 -10.80 -38.80
CA PHE A 607 -12.37 -11.54 -39.79
C PHE A 607 -12.60 -11.05 -41.23
N ARG A 608 -13.82 -10.62 -41.59
CA ARG A 608 -14.14 -10.13 -42.93
C ARG A 608 -13.47 -8.79 -43.23
N GLU A 609 -13.45 -7.88 -42.26
CA GLU A 609 -13.00 -6.50 -42.45
C GLU A 609 -11.49 -6.30 -42.18
N THR A 610 -10.86 -7.16 -41.37
CA THR A 610 -9.43 -7.06 -41.02
C THR A 610 -8.46 -7.41 -42.16
N ARG A 611 -8.95 -7.91 -43.31
CA ARG A 611 -8.14 -8.30 -44.50
C ARG A 611 -6.94 -9.22 -44.18
N LEU A 612 -7.03 -10.00 -43.11
CA LEU A 612 -5.96 -10.93 -42.71
C LEU A 612 -5.71 -11.98 -43.80
N LYS A 613 -4.44 -12.35 -43.99
CA LYS A 613 -4.09 -13.48 -44.86
C LYS A 613 -4.60 -14.77 -44.24
N TRP A 614 -4.97 -15.73 -45.07
CA TRP A 614 -5.42 -17.04 -44.59
C TRP A 614 -4.43 -17.73 -43.64
N SER A 615 -3.12 -17.54 -43.83
CA SER A 615 -2.10 -18.06 -42.90
C SER A 615 -2.20 -17.45 -41.50
N GLU A 616 -2.57 -16.18 -41.39
CA GLU A 616 -2.74 -15.48 -40.11
C GLU A 616 -4.06 -15.91 -39.44
N ILE A 617 -5.12 -16.04 -40.25
CA ILE A 617 -6.42 -16.53 -39.79
C ILE A 617 -6.30 -17.97 -39.26
N ASP A 618 -5.57 -18.85 -39.95
CA ASP A 618 -5.33 -20.23 -39.51
C ASP A 618 -4.61 -20.26 -38.15
N VAL A 619 -3.60 -19.39 -37.95
CA VAL A 619 -2.89 -19.27 -36.66
C VAL A 619 -3.80 -18.76 -35.55
N ILE A 620 -4.59 -17.70 -35.81
CA ILE A 620 -5.54 -17.14 -34.84
C ILE A 620 -6.61 -18.18 -34.49
N PHE A 621 -7.15 -18.88 -35.49
CA PHE A 621 -8.11 -19.95 -35.26
C PHE A 621 -7.53 -21.00 -34.32
N LEU A 622 -6.30 -21.45 -34.54
CA LEU A 622 -5.67 -22.47 -33.69
C LEU A 622 -5.34 -21.99 -32.28
N GLN A 623 -5.11 -20.68 -32.09
CA GLN A 623 -4.97 -20.10 -30.76
C GLN A 623 -6.30 -20.03 -30.00
N HIS A 624 -7.41 -19.80 -30.72
CA HIS A 624 -8.72 -19.46 -30.12
C HIS A 624 -9.85 -20.43 -30.49
N TRP A 625 -9.54 -21.63 -30.97
CA TRP A 625 -10.51 -22.54 -31.59
C TRP A 625 -11.65 -22.92 -30.64
N GLU A 626 -11.39 -23.02 -29.33
CA GLU A 626 -12.41 -23.35 -28.32
C GLU A 626 -13.49 -22.29 -28.27
N PHE A 627 -13.09 -21.02 -28.13
CA PHE A 627 -14.01 -19.90 -28.10
C PHE A 627 -14.74 -19.75 -29.43
N LEU A 628 -14.01 -19.80 -30.54
CA LEU A 628 -14.56 -19.65 -31.88
C LEU A 628 -15.58 -20.75 -32.20
N LEU A 629 -15.28 -22.01 -31.88
CA LEU A 629 -16.24 -23.08 -32.06
C LEU A 629 -17.38 -23.02 -31.05
N LEU A 630 -17.19 -22.51 -29.83
CA LEU A 630 -18.27 -22.40 -28.86
C LEU A 630 -19.29 -21.34 -29.27
N VAL A 631 -18.81 -20.13 -29.60
CA VAL A 631 -19.64 -18.93 -29.80
C VAL A 631 -19.99 -18.68 -31.26
N ALA A 632 -19.16 -19.11 -32.20
CA ALA A 632 -19.25 -18.78 -33.62
C ALA A 632 -19.15 -20.02 -34.53
N SER A 633 -19.65 -21.20 -34.09
CA SER A 633 -19.58 -22.42 -34.91
C SER A 633 -20.22 -22.31 -36.27
N ASP A 634 -21.24 -21.46 -36.40
CA ASP A 634 -22.03 -21.36 -37.62
C ASP A 634 -21.51 -20.24 -38.55
N VAL A 635 -20.46 -19.53 -38.12
CA VAL A 635 -19.85 -18.47 -38.90
C VAL A 635 -19.02 -19.10 -40.04
N PRO A 636 -19.26 -18.72 -41.31
CA PRO A 636 -18.64 -19.39 -42.46
C PRO A 636 -17.11 -19.44 -42.42
N ILE A 637 -16.46 -18.37 -41.92
CA ILE A 637 -14.99 -18.32 -41.84
C ILE A 637 -14.45 -19.30 -40.78
N VAL A 638 -15.15 -19.52 -39.67
CA VAL A 638 -14.77 -20.49 -38.64
C VAL A 638 -14.91 -21.92 -39.18
N LEU A 639 -15.99 -22.20 -39.92
CA LEU A 639 -16.18 -23.47 -40.62
C LEU A 639 -15.09 -23.72 -41.65
N GLN A 640 -14.74 -22.72 -42.47
CA GLN A 640 -13.67 -22.82 -43.46
C GLN A 640 -12.30 -23.05 -42.82
N CYS A 641 -12.00 -22.40 -41.69
CA CYS A 641 -10.75 -22.65 -40.95
C CYS A 641 -10.71 -24.08 -40.39
N THR A 642 -11.84 -24.55 -39.85
CA THR A 642 -11.96 -25.92 -39.33
C THR A 642 -11.78 -26.94 -40.46
N GLU A 643 -12.40 -26.71 -41.61
CA GLU A 643 -12.25 -27.56 -42.81
C GLU A 643 -10.84 -27.54 -43.36
N ARG A 644 -10.21 -26.36 -43.48
CA ARG A 644 -8.80 -26.23 -43.90
C ARG A 644 -7.88 -26.96 -42.94
N PHE A 645 -8.06 -26.82 -41.64
CA PHE A 645 -7.24 -27.49 -40.64
C PHE A 645 -7.30 -29.02 -40.81
N PHE A 646 -8.49 -29.62 -40.88
CA PHE A 646 -8.62 -31.08 -41.02
C PHE A 646 -8.32 -31.58 -42.44
N SER A 647 -8.51 -30.77 -43.47
CA SER A 647 -8.18 -31.17 -44.85
C SER A 647 -6.66 -31.11 -45.12
N ASN A 648 -5.95 -30.19 -44.47
CA ASN A 648 -4.52 -29.98 -44.65
C ASN A 648 -3.67 -30.62 -43.53
N LEU A 649 -4.27 -31.42 -42.65
CA LEU A 649 -3.54 -32.12 -41.59
C LEU A 649 -2.66 -33.22 -42.22
N SER A 650 -1.43 -32.88 -42.58
CA SER A 650 -0.48 -33.80 -43.20
C SER A 650 0.41 -34.51 -42.18
N ASP A 651 0.60 -33.91 -41.00
CA ASP A 651 1.41 -34.46 -39.92
C ASP A 651 0.52 -35.14 -38.87
N VAL A 652 0.56 -36.47 -38.86
CA VAL A 652 -0.24 -37.32 -37.97
C VAL A 652 0.18 -37.17 -36.51
N SER A 653 1.39 -36.70 -36.22
CA SER A 653 1.84 -36.44 -34.85
C SER A 653 0.98 -35.37 -34.14
N VAL A 654 0.39 -34.45 -34.91
CA VAL A 654 -0.49 -33.40 -34.39
C VAL A 654 -1.74 -33.96 -33.71
N LEU A 655 -2.20 -35.16 -34.09
CA LEU A 655 -3.36 -35.83 -33.49
C LEU A 655 -3.13 -36.30 -32.05
N LYS A 656 -1.86 -36.39 -31.61
CA LYS A 656 -1.50 -36.70 -30.21
C LYS A 656 -1.58 -35.45 -29.32
N GLN A 657 -1.52 -34.25 -29.90
CA GLN A 657 -1.46 -33.01 -29.13
C GLN A 657 -2.82 -32.74 -28.45
N PRO A 658 -2.85 -32.43 -27.13
CA PRO A 658 -4.10 -32.27 -26.38
C PRO A 658 -5.09 -31.29 -27.02
N GLY A 659 -4.63 -30.17 -27.60
CA GLY A 659 -5.47 -29.19 -28.29
C GLY A 659 -6.21 -29.79 -29.49
N THR A 660 -5.51 -30.53 -30.35
CA THR A 660 -6.10 -31.23 -31.51
C THR A 660 -7.10 -32.30 -31.08
N VAL A 661 -6.82 -33.02 -29.99
CA VAL A 661 -7.74 -34.01 -29.43
C VAL A 661 -9.06 -33.36 -29.03
N SER A 662 -8.97 -32.26 -28.30
CA SER A 662 -10.14 -31.52 -27.82
C SER A 662 -10.91 -30.93 -29.01
N LEU A 663 -10.21 -30.37 -29.99
CA LEU A 663 -10.81 -29.83 -31.22
C LEU A 663 -11.59 -30.91 -31.99
N LEU A 664 -10.96 -32.06 -32.24
CA LEU A 664 -11.58 -33.19 -32.92
C LEU A 664 -12.84 -33.69 -32.19
N LYS A 665 -12.77 -33.80 -30.85
CA LYS A 665 -13.92 -34.19 -30.03
C LYS A 665 -15.05 -33.15 -30.07
N THR A 666 -14.71 -31.87 -29.94
CA THR A 666 -15.69 -30.76 -29.96
C THR A 666 -16.41 -30.70 -31.29
N VAL A 667 -15.67 -30.77 -32.40
CA VAL A 667 -16.24 -30.79 -33.75
C VAL A 667 -17.10 -32.04 -33.97
N SER A 668 -16.65 -33.22 -33.52
CA SER A 668 -17.44 -34.46 -33.68
C SER A 668 -18.76 -34.47 -32.92
N LYS A 669 -18.90 -33.65 -31.88
CA LYS A 669 -20.12 -33.56 -31.05
C LYS A 669 -21.13 -32.53 -31.56
N LYS A 670 -20.73 -31.57 -32.40
CA LYS A 670 -21.64 -30.53 -32.91
C LYS A 670 -22.43 -31.07 -34.12
N MET A 671 -23.76 -30.89 -34.07
CA MET A 671 -24.72 -31.68 -34.86
C MET A 671 -24.97 -31.19 -36.30
N THR A 672 -24.43 -30.04 -36.71
CA THR A 672 -24.65 -29.45 -38.05
C THR A 672 -23.33 -28.99 -38.64
N MET A 673 -22.58 -29.91 -39.24
CA MET A 673 -21.36 -29.61 -40.00
C MET A 673 -21.57 -29.99 -41.47
N PRO A 674 -20.84 -29.33 -42.41
CA PRO A 674 -20.78 -29.79 -43.80
C PRO A 674 -20.39 -31.27 -43.87
N SER A 675 -20.92 -31.99 -44.87
CA SER A 675 -20.68 -33.43 -45.03
C SER A 675 -19.19 -33.75 -45.23
N SER A 676 -18.47 -32.90 -45.98
CA SER A 676 -17.01 -33.00 -46.18
C SER A 676 -16.23 -32.94 -44.87
N LEU A 677 -16.59 -32.00 -43.98
CA LEU A 677 -15.95 -31.82 -42.69
C LEU A 677 -16.29 -32.97 -41.73
N THR A 678 -17.55 -33.41 -41.72
CA THR A 678 -18.00 -34.54 -40.91
C THR A 678 -17.22 -35.81 -41.26
N GLU A 679 -17.06 -36.07 -42.55
CA GLU A 679 -16.27 -37.19 -43.06
C GLU A 679 -14.80 -37.07 -42.64
N ALA A 680 -14.18 -35.88 -42.78
CA ALA A 680 -12.81 -35.65 -42.35
C ALA A 680 -12.58 -35.86 -40.85
N VAL A 681 -13.49 -35.37 -40.02
CA VAL A 681 -13.41 -35.52 -38.57
C VAL A 681 -13.61 -36.98 -38.17
N GLN A 682 -14.49 -37.72 -38.85
CA GLN A 682 -14.67 -39.16 -38.62
C GLN A 682 -13.45 -39.98 -39.03
N ASP A 683 -12.83 -39.66 -40.18
CA ASP A 683 -11.60 -40.29 -40.64
C ASP A 683 -10.46 -40.06 -39.64
N TRP A 684 -10.22 -38.80 -39.24
CA TRP A 684 -9.17 -38.45 -38.29
C TRP A 684 -9.41 -39.01 -36.89
N SER A 685 -10.68 -39.11 -36.46
CA SER A 685 -11.03 -39.76 -35.19
C SER A 685 -10.67 -41.24 -35.21
N LEU A 686 -10.98 -41.93 -36.30
CA LEU A 686 -10.66 -43.34 -36.48
C LEU A 686 -9.14 -43.56 -36.55
N ILE A 687 -8.41 -42.74 -37.32
CA ILE A 687 -6.94 -42.77 -37.40
C ILE A 687 -6.32 -42.55 -36.02
N ARG A 688 -6.79 -41.54 -35.27
CA ARG A 688 -6.29 -41.22 -33.93
C ARG A 688 -6.53 -42.34 -32.92
N GLU A 689 -7.67 -43.01 -32.97
CA GLU A 689 -7.95 -44.16 -32.09
C GLU A 689 -6.89 -45.25 -32.26
N THR A 690 -6.41 -45.48 -33.48
CA THR A 690 -5.34 -46.45 -33.77
C THR A 690 -3.94 -46.01 -33.37
N MET A 691 -3.77 -44.79 -32.87
CA MET A 691 -2.49 -44.31 -32.34
C MET A 691 -2.36 -44.46 -30.81
N GLN A 692 -3.42 -44.89 -30.13
CA GLN A 692 -3.46 -44.99 -28.66
C GLN A 692 -2.98 -46.37 -28.21
N THR A 693 -1.71 -46.50 -27.83
CA THR A 693 -1.10 -47.79 -27.47
C THR A 693 -1.66 -48.46 -26.21
N SER A 694 -2.45 -47.75 -25.39
CA SER A 694 -2.95 -48.24 -24.09
C SER A 694 -4.31 -48.95 -24.14
N ASN A 695 -5.02 -48.96 -25.28
CA ASN A 695 -6.40 -49.47 -25.34
C ASN A 695 -6.54 -50.79 -26.11
N ASN A 696 -6.11 -51.88 -25.48
CA ASN A 696 -6.10 -53.22 -26.08
C ASN A 696 -7.49 -53.69 -26.52
N ASN A 697 -8.57 -53.27 -25.84
CA ASN A 697 -9.93 -53.67 -26.20
C ASN A 697 -10.38 -53.09 -27.55
N ASN A 698 -10.08 -51.81 -27.80
CA ASN A 698 -10.40 -51.21 -29.10
C ASN A 698 -9.56 -51.79 -30.22
N ALA A 699 -8.29 -52.14 -29.95
CA ALA A 699 -7.45 -52.84 -30.92
C ALA A 699 -8.05 -54.22 -31.27
N ARG A 700 -8.50 -54.99 -30.27
CA ARG A 700 -9.21 -56.27 -30.49
C ARG A 700 -10.47 -56.11 -31.33
N LEU A 701 -11.29 -55.10 -31.03
CA LEU A 701 -12.52 -54.82 -31.79
C LEU A 701 -12.22 -54.42 -33.24
N LEU A 702 -11.12 -53.70 -33.47
CA LEU A 702 -10.68 -53.34 -34.82
C LEU A 702 -10.25 -54.60 -35.59
N VAL A 703 -9.30 -55.39 -35.08
CA VAL A 703 -8.75 -56.54 -35.82
C VAL A 703 -9.77 -57.66 -36.03
N ARG A 704 -10.78 -57.77 -35.16
CA ARG A 704 -11.85 -58.76 -35.28
C ARG A 704 -12.97 -58.36 -36.26
N SER A 705 -12.98 -57.13 -36.77
CA SER A 705 -14.05 -56.62 -37.63
C SER A 705 -13.51 -56.20 -39.00
N GLU A 706 -13.83 -56.99 -40.03
CA GLU A 706 -13.49 -56.69 -41.43
C GLU A 706 -14.07 -55.32 -41.86
N THR A 707 -15.28 -55.00 -41.40
CA THR A 707 -15.92 -53.70 -41.65
C THR A 707 -15.10 -52.53 -41.06
N ASN A 708 -14.60 -52.67 -39.82
CA ASN A 708 -13.81 -51.62 -39.19
C ASN A 708 -12.42 -51.47 -39.85
N LEU A 709 -11.79 -52.58 -40.24
CA LEU A 709 -10.52 -52.57 -40.98
C LEU A 709 -10.69 -51.89 -42.35
N ASN A 710 -11.75 -52.22 -43.10
CA ASN A 710 -12.04 -51.56 -44.39
C ASN A 710 -12.31 -50.06 -44.22
N ARG A 711 -13.06 -49.67 -43.18
CA ARG A 711 -13.29 -48.26 -42.88
C ARG A 711 -11.99 -47.52 -42.55
N LEU A 712 -11.10 -48.16 -41.78
CA LEU A 712 -9.77 -47.63 -41.48
C LEU A 712 -8.91 -47.50 -42.74
N VAL A 713 -8.90 -48.51 -43.61
CA VAL A 713 -8.18 -48.47 -44.89
C VAL A 713 -8.65 -47.29 -45.75
N LEU A 714 -9.97 -47.09 -45.86
CA LEU A 714 -10.53 -45.96 -46.61
C LEU A 714 -10.12 -44.63 -45.99
N ALA A 715 -10.13 -44.50 -44.66
CA ALA A 715 -9.67 -43.30 -43.97
C ALA A 715 -8.18 -43.03 -44.23
N ILE A 716 -7.32 -44.06 -44.12
CA ILE A 716 -5.88 -43.97 -44.43
C ILE A 716 -5.66 -43.52 -45.88
N GLN A 717 -6.44 -44.07 -46.81
CA GLN A 717 -6.33 -43.75 -48.22
C GLN A 717 -6.75 -42.31 -48.52
N LYS A 718 -7.90 -41.89 -48.01
CA LYS A 718 -8.43 -40.52 -48.18
C LYS A 718 -7.49 -39.48 -47.57
N ARG A 719 -6.85 -39.79 -46.44
CA ARG A 719 -5.92 -38.89 -45.76
C ARG A 719 -4.47 -39.04 -46.21
N SER A 720 -4.21 -39.83 -47.25
CA SER A 720 -2.89 -40.02 -47.86
C SER A 720 -1.80 -40.50 -46.87
N LEU A 721 -2.17 -41.29 -45.86
CA LEU A 721 -1.26 -41.76 -44.81
C LEU A 721 -0.46 -43.01 -45.17
N GLN A 722 -0.56 -43.50 -46.40
CA GLN A 722 0.12 -44.73 -46.84
C GLN A 722 1.65 -44.59 -46.76
N LYS A 723 2.15 -43.36 -46.95
CA LYS A 723 3.59 -43.04 -46.95
C LYS A 723 4.10 -42.55 -45.59
N ASP A 724 3.23 -42.33 -44.62
CA ASP A 724 3.62 -41.85 -43.29
C ASP A 724 4.17 -43.02 -42.45
N SER A 725 5.51 -43.10 -42.38
CA SER A 725 6.20 -44.14 -41.63
C SER A 725 5.93 -44.11 -40.11
N TYR A 726 5.68 -42.93 -39.55
CA TYR A 726 5.41 -42.77 -38.13
C TYR A 726 4.02 -43.29 -37.78
N TYR A 727 3.01 -42.89 -38.54
CA TYR A 727 1.66 -43.43 -38.39
C TYR A 727 1.63 -44.94 -38.62
N ARG A 728 2.30 -45.45 -39.66
CA ARG A 728 2.39 -46.89 -39.93
C ARG A 728 2.94 -47.66 -38.73
N THR A 729 4.03 -47.17 -38.13
CA THR A 729 4.64 -47.77 -36.94
C THR A 729 3.68 -47.77 -35.74
N MET A 730 3.00 -46.64 -35.49
CA MET A 730 2.03 -46.51 -34.39
C MET A 730 0.82 -47.44 -34.58
N LEU A 731 0.29 -47.50 -35.80
CA LEU A 731 -0.80 -48.40 -36.17
C LEU A 731 -0.38 -49.85 -35.95
N PHE A 732 0.81 -50.25 -36.39
CA PHE A 732 1.27 -51.63 -36.23
C PHE A 732 1.43 -52.01 -34.76
N ARG A 733 2.02 -51.13 -33.94
CA ARG A 733 2.06 -51.32 -32.47
C ARG A 733 0.67 -51.45 -31.86
N TYR A 734 -0.30 -50.66 -32.32
CA TYR A 734 -1.69 -50.75 -31.88
C TYR A 734 -2.34 -52.09 -32.27
N LEU A 735 -2.14 -52.54 -33.52
CA LEU A 735 -2.68 -53.80 -34.00
C LEU A 735 -2.10 -55.00 -33.25
N ILE A 736 -0.79 -54.97 -32.92
CA ILE A 736 -0.14 -56.06 -32.17
C ILE A 736 -0.81 -56.32 -30.83
N ASN A 737 -1.22 -55.26 -30.13
CA ASN A 737 -1.96 -55.39 -28.87
C ASN A 737 -3.38 -55.98 -29.03
N GLY A 738 -3.91 -55.94 -30.26
CA GLY A 738 -5.23 -56.48 -30.59
C GLY A 738 -5.23 -57.92 -31.13
N ILE A 739 -4.11 -58.37 -31.69
CA ILE A 739 -3.96 -59.68 -32.33
C ILE A 739 -3.75 -60.75 -31.26
N GLU A 740 -4.73 -61.64 -31.10
CA GLU A 740 -4.64 -62.77 -30.18
C GLU A 740 -4.57 -64.11 -30.91
N ARG A 741 -5.04 -64.15 -32.16
CA ARG A 741 -5.13 -65.36 -32.98
C ARG A 741 -4.58 -65.13 -34.38
N ALA A 742 -4.20 -66.21 -35.05
CA ALA A 742 -3.70 -66.15 -36.43
C ALA A 742 -4.74 -65.53 -37.39
N GLU A 743 -6.03 -65.77 -37.18
CA GLU A 743 -7.09 -65.20 -38.01
C GLU A 743 -7.21 -63.67 -37.86
N ASP A 744 -6.80 -63.10 -36.72
CA ASP A 744 -6.75 -61.65 -36.53
C ASP A 744 -5.62 -61.06 -37.38
N LEU A 745 -4.44 -61.68 -37.37
CA LEU A 745 -3.29 -61.27 -38.15
C LEU A 745 -3.55 -61.43 -39.67
N GLU A 746 -4.17 -62.53 -40.10
CA GLU A 746 -4.52 -62.75 -41.50
C GLU A 746 -5.52 -61.69 -42.01
N ARG A 747 -6.52 -61.33 -41.20
CA ARG A 747 -7.45 -60.24 -41.53
C ARG A 747 -6.71 -58.91 -41.63
N CYS A 748 -5.85 -58.56 -40.67
CA CYS A 748 -5.04 -57.35 -40.77
C CYS A 748 -4.20 -57.34 -42.04
N LYS A 749 -3.54 -58.45 -42.38
CA LYS A 749 -2.75 -58.58 -43.61
C LYS A 749 -3.61 -58.38 -44.86
N LYS A 750 -4.75 -59.08 -44.97
CA LYS A 750 -5.68 -59.01 -46.12
C LYS A 750 -6.12 -57.57 -46.42
N HIS A 751 -6.43 -56.78 -45.38
CA HIS A 751 -6.98 -55.44 -45.55
C HIS A 751 -5.93 -54.32 -45.56
N LEU A 752 -4.90 -54.39 -44.71
CA LEU A 752 -3.94 -53.30 -44.56
C LEU A 752 -2.71 -53.43 -45.45
N SER A 753 -2.27 -54.65 -45.78
CA SER A 753 -1.07 -54.86 -46.62
C SER A 753 -1.17 -54.16 -47.98
N PRO A 754 -2.29 -54.25 -48.73
CA PRO A 754 -2.42 -53.56 -50.03
C PRO A 754 -2.36 -52.03 -49.94
N THR A 755 -2.62 -51.47 -48.74
CA THR A 755 -2.63 -50.02 -48.52
C THR A 755 -1.22 -49.48 -48.27
N PHE A 756 -0.38 -50.22 -47.55
CA PHE A 756 0.97 -49.78 -47.17
C PHE A 756 2.08 -50.30 -48.08
N PHE A 757 1.85 -51.41 -48.78
CA PHE A 757 2.88 -52.10 -49.54
C PHE A 757 2.41 -52.46 -50.95
N SER A 758 3.38 -52.56 -51.87
CA SER A 758 3.08 -52.96 -53.26
C SER A 758 2.64 -54.43 -53.34
N PRO A 759 1.76 -54.81 -54.28
CA PRO A 759 1.24 -56.17 -54.39
C PRO A 759 2.32 -57.26 -54.50
N GLN A 760 3.46 -56.94 -55.10
CA GLN A 760 4.56 -57.89 -55.36
C GLN A 760 5.40 -58.22 -54.12
N HIS A 761 5.43 -57.34 -53.12
CA HIS A 761 6.27 -57.50 -51.92
C HIS A 761 5.48 -57.38 -50.62
N GLY A 762 4.19 -57.07 -50.71
CA GLY A 762 3.43 -56.56 -49.58
C GLY A 762 3.12 -57.56 -48.48
N ARG A 763 2.98 -58.85 -48.81
CA ARG A 763 2.69 -59.88 -47.80
C ARG A 763 3.84 -60.02 -46.82
N MET A 764 5.05 -60.26 -47.33
CA MET A 764 6.23 -60.42 -46.47
C MET A 764 6.74 -59.12 -45.88
N ALA A 765 6.61 -57.98 -46.59
CA ALA A 765 6.99 -56.70 -46.01
C ALA A 765 6.11 -56.33 -44.80
N PHE A 766 4.80 -56.63 -44.88
CA PHE A 766 3.85 -56.41 -43.80
C PHE A 766 4.19 -57.27 -42.57
N ILE A 767 4.40 -58.58 -42.76
CA ILE A 767 4.78 -59.50 -41.68
C ILE A 767 6.13 -59.11 -41.08
N ARG A 768 7.13 -58.78 -41.91
CA ARG A 768 8.46 -58.38 -41.43
C ARG A 768 8.42 -57.15 -40.52
N GLU A 769 7.64 -56.13 -40.86
CA GLU A 769 7.51 -54.94 -40.01
C GLU A 769 6.75 -55.23 -38.71
N LEU A 770 5.73 -56.10 -38.76
CA LEU A 770 4.99 -56.52 -37.56
C LEU A 770 5.82 -57.42 -36.65
N ASP A 771 6.58 -58.36 -37.19
CA ASP A 771 7.40 -59.32 -36.42
C ASP A 771 8.46 -58.59 -35.60
N LEU A 772 9.12 -57.59 -36.19
CA LEU A 772 10.10 -56.76 -35.50
C LEU A 772 9.45 -56.02 -34.31
N LEU A 773 8.30 -55.40 -34.54
CA LEU A 773 7.57 -54.68 -33.49
C LEU A 773 6.95 -55.62 -32.44
N ALA A 774 6.52 -56.82 -32.84
CA ALA A 774 5.98 -57.83 -31.93
C ALA A 774 7.07 -58.38 -31.02
N GLY A 775 8.29 -58.57 -31.54
CA GLY A 775 9.48 -58.91 -30.76
C GLY A 775 9.81 -57.82 -29.73
N GLU A 776 9.80 -56.54 -30.13
CA GLU A 776 10.00 -55.39 -29.21
C GLU A 776 8.92 -55.33 -28.11
N ILE A 777 7.64 -55.51 -28.47
CA ILE A 777 6.53 -55.47 -27.51
C ILE A 777 6.59 -56.68 -26.56
N TYR A 778 6.93 -57.86 -27.08
CA TYR A 778 7.16 -59.05 -26.27
C TYR A 778 8.25 -58.79 -25.22
N GLN A 779 9.37 -58.18 -25.57
CA GLN A 779 10.43 -57.83 -24.61
C GLN A 779 9.93 -56.96 -23.46
N SER A 780 8.98 -56.07 -23.75
CA SER A 780 8.42 -55.15 -22.76
C SER A 780 7.43 -55.83 -21.81
N HIS A 781 6.76 -56.91 -22.24
CA HIS A 781 5.66 -57.54 -21.48
C HIS A 781 5.93 -58.99 -21.04
N MET A 782 6.97 -59.62 -21.60
CA MET A 782 7.35 -61.03 -21.39
C MET A 782 6.17 -62.02 -21.53
N ASN A 783 5.24 -61.74 -22.45
CA ASN A 783 4.08 -62.60 -22.71
C ASN A 783 4.31 -63.47 -23.96
N PRO A 784 4.71 -64.75 -23.82
CA PRO A 784 5.00 -65.61 -24.97
C PRO A 784 3.76 -65.92 -25.82
N GLY A 785 2.55 -65.79 -25.28
CA GLY A 785 1.31 -65.94 -26.03
C GLY A 785 1.14 -64.91 -27.15
N LEU A 786 1.74 -63.72 -27.01
CA LEU A 786 1.76 -62.69 -28.05
C LEU A 786 2.45 -63.19 -29.34
N LEU A 787 3.47 -64.04 -29.22
CA LEU A 787 4.32 -64.46 -30.33
C LEU A 787 3.68 -65.56 -31.19
N LEU A 788 2.74 -66.34 -30.63
CA LEU A 788 2.17 -67.52 -31.29
C LEU A 788 1.52 -67.22 -32.65
N PRO A 789 0.66 -66.18 -32.81
CA PRO A 789 0.07 -65.86 -34.10
C PRO A 789 1.10 -65.44 -35.15
N TYR A 790 2.14 -64.72 -34.74
CA TYR A 790 3.21 -64.23 -35.62
C TYR A 790 4.10 -65.37 -36.09
N ILE A 791 4.58 -66.23 -35.19
CA ILE A 791 5.39 -67.41 -35.55
C ILE A 791 4.63 -68.28 -36.55
N TYR A 792 3.36 -68.59 -36.25
CA TYR A 792 2.51 -69.37 -37.12
C TYR A 792 2.39 -68.75 -38.51
N GLN A 793 2.05 -67.46 -38.57
CA GLN A 793 1.82 -66.78 -39.84
C GLN A 793 3.12 -66.60 -40.64
N THR A 794 4.25 -66.36 -39.98
CA THR A 794 5.57 -66.22 -40.61
C THR A 794 6.00 -67.53 -41.26
N ILE A 795 5.78 -68.68 -40.62
CA ILE A 795 6.06 -69.99 -41.22
C ILE A 795 5.09 -70.28 -42.38
N LEU A 796 3.80 -69.95 -42.22
CA LEU A 796 2.78 -70.16 -43.24
C LEU A 796 3.03 -69.32 -44.50
N ASP A 797 3.33 -68.03 -44.34
CA ASP A 797 3.61 -67.12 -45.47
C ASP A 797 4.96 -67.44 -46.14
N ALA A 798 5.92 -67.99 -45.38
CA ALA A 798 7.17 -68.48 -45.93
C ALA A 798 7.02 -69.80 -46.71
N TRP A 799 5.89 -70.51 -46.58
CA TRP A 799 5.66 -71.80 -47.21
C TRP A 799 5.59 -71.71 -48.75
N ASP A 800 5.07 -70.60 -49.25
CA ASP A 800 4.94 -70.34 -50.69
C ASP A 800 6.29 -70.02 -51.37
N TYR A 801 7.38 -69.90 -50.60
CA TYR A 801 8.70 -69.64 -51.14
C TYR A 801 9.39 -70.91 -51.66
N PRO A 802 10.15 -70.81 -52.76
CA PRO A 802 11.08 -71.88 -53.14
C PRO A 802 11.97 -72.23 -51.96
N LYS A 803 12.21 -73.54 -51.74
CA LYS A 803 12.95 -74.08 -50.59
C LYS A 803 14.18 -73.26 -50.20
N LYS A 804 15.00 -72.85 -51.18
CA LYS A 804 16.19 -72.01 -50.96
C LYS A 804 15.89 -70.65 -50.32
N LYS A 805 14.81 -69.96 -50.74
CA LYS A 805 14.37 -68.70 -50.12
C LYS A 805 13.70 -68.93 -48.78
N LYS A 806 12.97 -70.04 -48.61
CA LYS A 806 12.34 -70.42 -47.33
C LYS A 806 13.41 -70.58 -46.23
N GLU A 807 14.51 -71.27 -46.55
CA GLU A 807 15.66 -71.48 -45.67
C GLU A 807 16.38 -70.17 -45.29
N ASP A 808 16.33 -69.13 -46.13
CA ASP A 808 16.92 -67.82 -45.81
C ASP A 808 15.97 -66.92 -45.01
N VAL A 809 14.66 -66.96 -45.31
CA VAL A 809 13.68 -65.98 -44.81
C VAL A 809 13.13 -66.35 -43.44
N ILE A 810 12.83 -67.63 -43.18
CA ILE A 810 12.26 -68.06 -41.89
C ILE A 810 13.22 -67.77 -40.72
N PRO A 811 14.51 -68.16 -40.77
CA PRO A 811 15.44 -67.87 -39.68
C PRO A 811 15.62 -66.37 -39.43
N ALA A 812 15.62 -65.55 -40.49
CA ALA A 812 15.77 -64.10 -40.36
C ALA A 812 14.58 -63.46 -39.64
N LEU A 813 13.36 -63.87 -39.97
CA LEU A 813 12.14 -63.34 -39.35
C LEU A 813 11.92 -63.87 -37.94
N LEU A 814 12.04 -65.19 -37.74
CA LEU A 814 11.97 -65.79 -36.42
C LEU A 814 13.10 -65.29 -35.51
N GLY A 815 14.29 -65.09 -36.04
CA GLY A 815 15.42 -64.50 -35.31
C GLY A 815 15.14 -63.08 -34.85
N SER A 816 14.47 -62.25 -35.66
CA SER A 816 14.05 -60.90 -35.25
C SER A 816 12.93 -60.94 -34.21
N LEU A 817 11.96 -61.83 -34.38
CA LEU A 817 10.80 -61.98 -33.49
C LEU A 817 11.21 -62.54 -32.11
N LEU A 818 12.17 -63.45 -32.09
CA LEU A 818 12.62 -64.22 -30.92
C LEU A 818 13.99 -63.77 -30.37
N GLN A 819 14.53 -62.66 -30.86
CA GLN A 819 15.89 -62.20 -30.51
C GLN A 819 16.17 -62.17 -29.00
N ASN A 820 15.13 -61.89 -28.20
CA ASN A 820 15.19 -61.77 -26.75
C ASN A 820 14.28 -62.79 -26.03
N ALA A 821 13.85 -63.86 -26.72
CA ALA A 821 13.10 -64.95 -26.11
C ALA A 821 14.02 -65.81 -25.25
N ASP A 822 13.65 -66.01 -23.98
CA ASP A 822 14.37 -66.92 -23.09
C ASP A 822 13.92 -68.37 -23.32
N LYS A 823 14.63 -69.31 -22.71
CA LYS A 823 14.29 -70.73 -22.80
C LYS A 823 12.83 -71.02 -22.38
N LYS A 824 12.30 -70.31 -21.38
CA LYS A 824 10.93 -70.51 -20.90
C LYS A 824 9.90 -70.12 -21.96
N THR A 825 10.17 -69.11 -22.77
CA THR A 825 9.32 -68.71 -23.89
C THR A 825 9.31 -69.76 -24.99
N PHE A 826 10.46 -70.34 -25.35
CA PHE A 826 10.50 -71.49 -26.27
C PHE A 826 9.70 -72.68 -25.71
N ASP A 827 9.93 -73.04 -24.44
CA ASP A 827 9.20 -74.12 -23.76
C ASP A 827 7.69 -73.83 -23.64
N PHE A 828 7.29 -72.55 -23.58
CA PHE A 828 5.88 -72.15 -23.62
C PHE A 828 5.30 -72.34 -25.01
N ILE A 829 5.99 -71.86 -26.06
CA ILE A 829 5.56 -71.96 -27.45
C ILE A 829 5.39 -73.43 -27.84
N ASP A 830 6.36 -74.29 -27.49
CA ASP A 830 6.28 -75.73 -27.76
C ASP A 830 5.07 -76.41 -27.10
N ARG A 831 4.67 -75.96 -25.90
CA ARG A 831 3.55 -76.54 -25.16
C ARG A 831 2.19 -76.02 -25.59
N HIS A 832 2.13 -74.80 -26.11
CA HIS A 832 0.88 -74.09 -26.39
C HIS A 832 0.62 -73.90 -27.88
N ASN A 833 1.56 -74.28 -28.76
CA ASN A 833 1.28 -74.38 -30.17
C ASN A 833 0.21 -75.48 -30.41
N ARG A 834 -0.75 -75.18 -31.27
CA ARG A 834 -1.76 -76.11 -31.78
C ARG A 834 -1.75 -76.01 -33.30
N TRP A 835 -0.55 -76.06 -33.87
CA TRP A 835 -0.34 -75.84 -35.29
C TRP A 835 -0.50 -77.15 -36.06
N PRO A 836 -0.82 -77.11 -37.37
CA PRO A 836 -0.75 -78.30 -38.22
C PRO A 836 0.65 -78.92 -38.19
N ASP A 837 0.73 -80.25 -38.33
CA ASP A 837 1.97 -81.03 -38.26
C ASP A 837 3.07 -80.45 -39.16
N GLU A 838 2.69 -79.92 -40.32
CA GLU A 838 3.59 -79.31 -41.29
C GLU A 838 4.28 -78.05 -40.74
N VAL A 839 3.53 -77.19 -40.05
CA VAL A 839 4.03 -75.95 -39.45
C VAL A 839 4.81 -76.26 -38.18
N GLU A 840 4.34 -77.23 -37.38
CA GLU A 840 5.04 -77.69 -36.18
C GLU A 840 6.41 -78.28 -36.52
N LYS A 841 6.50 -79.05 -37.61
CA LYS A 841 7.77 -79.62 -38.10
C LYS A 841 8.78 -78.54 -38.48
N GLU A 842 8.35 -77.50 -39.19
CA GLU A 842 9.21 -76.37 -39.55
C GLU A 842 9.60 -75.55 -38.31
N TRP A 843 8.67 -75.33 -37.37
CA TRP A 843 8.99 -74.68 -36.10
C TRP A 843 10.05 -75.44 -35.32
N LYS A 844 9.90 -76.76 -35.15
CA LYS A 844 10.89 -77.60 -34.47
C LYS A 844 12.26 -77.49 -35.13
N TYR A 845 12.29 -77.56 -36.46
CA TYR A 845 13.52 -77.43 -37.26
C TYR A 845 14.24 -76.10 -37.00
N TYR A 846 13.56 -74.95 -37.09
CA TYR A 846 14.22 -73.65 -36.93
C TYR A 846 14.38 -73.18 -35.47
N SER A 847 13.51 -73.61 -34.56
CA SER A 847 13.57 -73.22 -33.15
C SER A 847 14.75 -73.86 -32.42
N GLU A 848 15.20 -75.05 -32.83
CA GLU A 848 16.41 -75.69 -32.30
C GLU A 848 17.66 -74.82 -32.50
N ASP A 849 17.76 -74.18 -33.67
CA ASP A 849 18.87 -73.28 -33.99
C ASP A 849 18.79 -71.94 -33.24
N LEU A 850 17.58 -71.48 -32.90
CA LEU A 850 17.33 -70.19 -32.24
C LEU A 850 17.30 -70.27 -30.70
N ARG A 851 17.27 -71.48 -30.10
CA ARG A 851 17.17 -71.65 -28.64
C ARG A 851 18.43 -71.15 -27.90
N PRO A 852 18.28 -70.38 -26.81
CA PRO A 852 19.41 -69.97 -25.96
C PRO A 852 20.13 -71.19 -25.37
N GLY A 853 21.41 -71.38 -25.72
CA GLY A 853 22.25 -72.47 -25.23
C GLY A 853 22.39 -73.68 -26.17
N SER A 854 21.86 -73.64 -27.39
CA SER A 854 22.21 -74.64 -28.41
C SER A 854 23.70 -74.52 -28.79
N LEU A 855 24.34 -75.63 -29.11
CA LEU A 855 25.77 -75.69 -29.49
C LEU A 855 26.08 -74.89 -30.77
N LEU A 856 25.04 -74.54 -31.54
CA LEU A 856 25.08 -73.66 -32.72
C LEU A 856 24.78 -72.19 -32.38
N GLY A 857 24.15 -71.89 -31.25
CA GLY A 857 23.75 -70.53 -30.85
C GLY A 857 24.89 -69.57 -30.47
N PHE A 858 26.13 -70.07 -30.33
CA PHE A 858 27.33 -69.25 -30.12
C PHE A 858 27.99 -68.76 -31.43
N ILE A 859 27.51 -69.22 -32.58
CA ILE A 859 27.96 -68.72 -33.88
C ILE A 859 26.90 -67.71 -34.36
N PRO A 860 27.17 -66.39 -34.39
CA PRO A 860 26.26 -65.46 -35.05
C PRO A 860 26.13 -65.92 -36.50
N PHE A 861 24.91 -66.25 -36.94
CA PHE A 861 24.58 -66.70 -38.29
C PHE A 861 25.16 -65.71 -39.32
N ARG A 862 26.39 -65.97 -39.77
CA ARG A 862 27.11 -65.17 -40.76
C ARG A 862 26.58 -65.59 -42.12
N TRP A 863 25.77 -64.73 -42.73
CA TRP A 863 25.25 -64.90 -44.08
C TRP A 863 26.39 -65.24 -45.07
N GLY A 864 26.31 -66.41 -45.70
CA GLY A 864 26.89 -66.78 -46.99
C GLY A 864 28.35 -66.41 -47.30
N SER A 865 29.25 -67.38 -47.23
CA SER A 865 30.60 -67.34 -47.81
C SER A 865 30.56 -67.29 -49.36
N SER A 866 30.68 -66.09 -49.93
CA SER A 866 31.29 -65.89 -51.25
C SER A 866 32.65 -65.24 -51.04
N LYS A 867 33.73 -65.97 -51.36
CA LYS A 867 35.11 -65.48 -51.32
C LYS A 867 35.29 -64.37 -52.37
N LYS A 868 35.10 -63.12 -51.98
CA LYS A 868 35.88 -61.96 -52.47
C LYS A 868 35.97 -60.96 -51.33
N ASN A 869 37.19 -60.77 -50.84
CA ASN A 869 37.55 -59.72 -49.89
C ASN A 869 37.41 -58.36 -50.57
N GLU A 870 36.30 -57.67 -50.31
CA GLU A 870 36.26 -56.21 -50.24
C GLU A 870 35.49 -55.85 -48.97
N THR A 871 36.19 -55.20 -48.05
CA THR A 871 35.70 -54.70 -46.77
C THR A 871 34.62 -53.65 -46.96
N ALA A 872 33.35 -54.05 -46.84
CA ALA A 872 32.26 -53.15 -46.50
C ALA A 872 31.90 -53.38 -45.02
N GLN A 873 32.27 -52.42 -44.17
CA GLN A 873 31.75 -52.33 -42.81
C GLN A 873 30.21 -52.28 -42.88
N GLN A 874 29.52 -53.28 -42.35
CA GLN A 874 28.13 -53.07 -41.93
C GLN A 874 28.19 -52.14 -40.70
N PRO A 875 27.65 -50.91 -40.78
CA PRO A 875 27.53 -50.10 -39.58
C PRO A 875 26.55 -50.81 -38.65
N ALA A 876 26.85 -50.79 -37.35
CA ALA A 876 25.89 -51.09 -36.32
C ALA A 876 24.61 -50.29 -36.63
N ILE A 877 23.45 -50.95 -36.59
CA ILE A 877 22.16 -50.27 -36.61
C ILE A 877 22.07 -49.53 -35.26
N SER A 878 22.69 -48.37 -35.17
CA SER A 878 22.37 -47.38 -34.16
C SER A 878 20.99 -46.84 -34.52
N SER A 879 20.04 -46.98 -33.60
CA SER A 879 18.74 -46.32 -33.65
C SER A 879 18.90 -44.80 -33.44
N ASN A 880 19.59 -44.13 -34.36
CA ASN A 880 19.56 -42.69 -34.50
C ASN A 880 18.72 -42.39 -35.74
N VAL A 881 17.40 -42.50 -35.57
CA VAL A 881 16.46 -41.79 -36.43
C VAL A 881 16.57 -40.32 -36.06
N THR A 882 17.58 -39.64 -36.61
CA THR A 882 17.55 -38.18 -36.74
C THR A 882 16.42 -37.89 -37.72
N VAL A 883 15.26 -37.54 -37.19
CA VAL A 883 14.14 -37.01 -37.97
C VAL A 883 14.68 -35.81 -38.73
N PRO A 884 14.66 -35.78 -40.07
CA PRO A 884 15.02 -34.58 -40.81
C PRO A 884 14.06 -33.48 -40.34
N ALA A 885 14.59 -32.35 -39.89
CA ALA A 885 13.79 -31.18 -39.56
C ALA A 885 12.98 -30.80 -40.81
N SER A 886 11.71 -31.21 -40.86
CA SER A 886 10.80 -30.76 -41.88
C SER A 886 10.49 -29.30 -41.55
N ASN A 887 10.88 -28.40 -42.44
CA ASN A 887 10.64 -26.95 -42.34
C ASN A 887 9.15 -26.58 -42.55
N GLY A 888 8.25 -27.35 -41.97
CA GLY A 888 6.81 -27.18 -42.11
C GLY A 888 6.09 -27.87 -40.96
N HIS A 889 6.37 -27.47 -39.72
CA HIS A 889 5.49 -27.84 -38.61
C HIS A 889 4.14 -27.18 -38.84
N ALA A 890 3.11 -28.01 -39.07
CA ALA A 890 1.74 -27.53 -39.05
C ALA A 890 1.49 -26.87 -37.67
N PRO A 891 0.93 -25.65 -37.63
CA PRO A 891 0.65 -24.99 -36.36
C PRO A 891 -0.27 -25.88 -35.52
N VAL A 892 0.07 -26.02 -34.24
CA VAL A 892 -0.65 -26.87 -33.30
C VAL A 892 -1.70 -26.03 -32.59
N PRO A 893 -2.95 -26.49 -32.43
CA PRO A 893 -3.92 -25.83 -31.56
C PRO A 893 -3.38 -25.72 -30.13
N ALA A 894 -3.48 -24.53 -29.53
CA ALA A 894 -3.08 -24.33 -28.13
C ALA A 894 -3.85 -25.27 -27.20
N GLN A 895 -3.23 -25.65 -26.07
CA GLN A 895 -3.97 -26.33 -24.99
C GLN A 895 -5.07 -25.36 -24.53
N GLY A 896 -6.31 -25.83 -24.56
CA GLY A 896 -7.52 -25.02 -24.39
C GLY A 896 -7.53 -23.99 -23.25
N LEU A 897 -8.44 -23.02 -23.34
CA LEU A 897 -8.73 -22.00 -22.31
C LEU A 897 -8.97 -22.65 -20.93
N SER A 898 -9.57 -23.84 -20.92
CA SER A 898 -9.82 -24.65 -19.72
C SER A 898 -8.55 -25.15 -18.99
N LEU A 899 -7.41 -25.27 -19.68
CA LEU A 899 -6.11 -25.70 -19.12
C LEU A 899 -5.18 -24.51 -18.84
N GLN A 900 -5.24 -23.44 -19.63
CA GLN A 900 -4.42 -22.23 -19.39
C GLN A 900 -4.81 -21.49 -18.09
N HIS A 901 -6.09 -21.52 -17.69
CA HIS A 901 -6.51 -21.00 -16.38
C HIS A 901 -5.95 -21.83 -15.20
N GLN A 902 -5.39 -23.02 -15.43
CA GLN A 902 -4.72 -23.84 -14.40
C GLN A 902 -3.23 -23.48 -14.22
N GLN A 903 -2.65 -22.62 -15.06
CA GLN A 903 -1.22 -22.29 -15.08
C GLN A 903 -0.90 -20.79 -14.81
N LEU A 904 -1.65 -20.13 -13.92
CA LEU A 904 -1.21 -18.84 -13.38
C LEU A 904 0.00 -19.03 -12.43
N PRO A 905 0.99 -18.11 -12.40
CA PRO A 905 2.19 -18.30 -11.61
C PRO A 905 1.88 -18.21 -10.11
N ASN A 906 2.22 -19.27 -9.36
CA ASN A 906 2.37 -19.19 -7.91
C ASN A 906 3.65 -18.39 -7.58
N THR A 907 3.59 -17.06 -7.66
CA THR A 907 4.62 -16.16 -7.11
C THR A 907 4.10 -15.50 -5.85
N TYR A 908 4.09 -16.27 -4.76
CA TYR A 908 4.21 -15.79 -3.39
C TYR A 908 4.86 -16.91 -2.56
N GLN A 909 6.19 -16.89 -2.47
CA GLN A 909 6.89 -17.55 -1.37
C GLN A 909 7.08 -16.49 -0.27
N PRO A 910 6.58 -16.71 0.95
CA PRO A 910 6.94 -15.85 2.08
C PRO A 910 8.36 -16.20 2.54
N THR A 911 9.23 -15.19 2.53
CA THR A 911 10.56 -15.23 3.13
C THR A 911 10.40 -15.41 4.64
N THR A 912 10.83 -16.56 5.16
CA THR A 912 10.96 -16.80 6.60
C THR A 912 12.16 -16.03 7.13
N THR A 913 11.91 -14.91 7.82
CA THR A 913 12.90 -14.24 8.68
C THR A 913 13.02 -14.98 10.01
N ALA A 914 14.26 -15.30 10.38
CA ALA A 914 14.62 -15.98 11.61
C ALA A 914 14.21 -15.16 12.85
N ALA A 915 13.44 -15.78 13.75
CA ALA A 915 13.13 -15.24 15.06
C ALA A 915 14.30 -15.53 16.02
N GLY A 916 15.01 -14.47 16.44
CA GLY A 916 15.88 -14.49 17.60
C GLY A 916 15.04 -14.44 18.88
N GLN A 917 15.25 -15.41 19.76
CA GLN A 917 14.64 -15.53 21.07
C GLN A 917 15.35 -14.64 22.09
N THR A 918 14.61 -13.88 22.89
CA THR A 918 14.97 -13.56 24.29
C THR A 918 13.71 -13.22 25.11
N PRO A 919 13.70 -13.47 26.44
CA PRO A 919 12.51 -13.85 27.18
C PRO A 919 11.78 -12.69 27.86
N LEU A 920 10.45 -12.78 27.90
CA LEU A 920 9.57 -11.98 28.75
C LEU A 920 9.55 -12.57 30.17
N GLN A 921 9.99 -11.77 31.14
CA GLN A 921 9.68 -11.98 32.55
C GLN A 921 8.30 -11.41 32.88
N SER A 922 7.55 -12.21 33.61
CA SER A 922 6.26 -11.95 34.24
C SER A 922 6.38 -10.99 35.42
N ILE A 923 5.50 -9.99 35.53
CA ILE A 923 4.91 -9.56 36.81
C ILE A 923 3.43 -9.22 36.57
N ALA A 924 2.57 -9.90 37.32
CA ALA A 924 1.15 -9.61 37.48
C ALA A 924 0.89 -8.93 38.84
N HIS A 925 -0.33 -8.43 39.00
CA HIS A 925 -1.00 -7.86 40.21
C HIS A 925 -0.81 -6.33 40.36
N ASN A 926 -1.82 -5.47 40.58
CA ASN A 926 -3.12 -5.63 41.24
C ASN A 926 -3.92 -4.29 41.21
N TYR A 927 -5.27 -4.37 41.24
CA TYR A 927 -6.28 -3.48 41.88
C TYR A 927 -6.26 -1.94 41.58
N THR A 928 -7.35 -1.17 41.53
CA THR A 928 -8.76 -1.29 41.96
C THR A 928 -9.56 -0.16 41.30
N SER A 929 -10.85 -0.39 41.12
CA SER A 929 -11.91 0.59 40.85
C SER A 929 -12.08 1.65 41.93
N MET A 930 -12.50 2.86 41.57
CA MET A 930 -13.48 3.62 42.34
C MET A 930 -14.39 4.44 41.42
N ASP A 931 -15.68 4.10 41.50
CA ASP A 931 -16.83 4.94 41.14
C ASP A 931 -16.82 6.24 41.96
N ASN A 932 -17.38 7.31 41.36
CA ASN A 932 -18.32 8.16 42.06
C ASN A 932 -19.15 9.00 41.08
N ASP A 933 -20.44 8.70 41.06
CA ASP A 933 -21.53 9.55 40.60
C ASP A 933 -21.55 10.90 41.33
N LYS A 934 -21.99 11.95 40.64
CA LYS A 934 -22.92 12.96 41.21
C LYS A 934 -23.67 13.73 40.13
N HIS A 935 -24.98 13.49 40.13
CA HIS A 935 -26.05 14.28 39.52
C HIS A 935 -26.04 15.76 39.92
N VAL A 936 -26.37 16.66 38.97
CA VAL A 936 -27.33 17.77 39.15
C VAL A 936 -28.00 18.09 37.80
N SER A 937 -29.33 18.21 37.77
CA SER A 937 -30.16 18.68 36.64
C SER A 937 -30.78 20.07 36.98
N PRO A 938 -31.63 20.70 36.14
CA PRO A 938 -31.34 22.00 35.53
C PRO A 938 -32.28 23.13 36.00
N VAL A 939 -31.93 24.38 35.69
CA VAL A 939 -32.83 25.54 35.82
C VAL A 939 -33.09 26.19 34.46
N ARG A 940 -34.36 26.55 34.27
CA ARG A 940 -35.05 27.09 33.08
C ARG A 940 -35.08 28.63 33.07
N ALA A 941 -35.52 29.16 31.92
CA ALA A 941 -36.00 30.53 31.60
C ALA A 941 -34.90 31.50 31.13
N SER A 942 -35.08 32.37 30.13
CA SER A 942 -36.25 32.79 29.33
C SER A 942 -35.78 33.57 28.10
N ASN A 943 -36.61 33.54 27.04
CA ASN A 943 -36.88 34.50 25.96
C ASN A 943 -35.99 35.74 25.77
N ASP A 944 -35.63 36.04 24.50
CA ASP A 944 -36.18 37.22 23.82
C ASP A 944 -36.06 37.13 22.29
N ASP A 945 -37.14 37.57 21.64
CA ASP A 945 -37.40 37.70 20.21
C ASP A 945 -36.67 38.90 19.58
N ILE A 946 -36.18 38.78 18.33
CA ILE A 946 -36.34 39.82 17.29
C ILE A 946 -36.49 39.16 15.91
N SER A 947 -37.63 39.44 15.28
CA SER A 947 -38.05 39.13 13.91
C SER A 947 -37.58 40.18 12.87
N VAL A 948 -37.54 39.80 11.59
CA VAL A 948 -38.06 40.49 10.35
C VAL A 948 -37.47 39.76 9.12
N SER A 949 -38.26 38.97 8.38
CA SER A 949 -38.95 39.25 7.09
C SER A 949 -37.99 39.41 5.88
N ALA A 950 -38.16 38.83 4.68
CA ALA A 950 -39.32 38.26 4.01
C ALA A 950 -38.93 37.55 2.67
N VAL A 951 -39.80 36.62 2.22
CA VAL A 951 -40.34 36.47 0.84
C VAL A 951 -39.92 35.31 -0.12
N TYR A 952 -40.96 34.50 -0.40
CA TYR A 952 -41.40 33.66 -1.55
C TYR A 952 -40.71 32.34 -1.97
N GLY A 953 -41.54 31.27 -1.99
CA GLY A 953 -41.40 30.10 -2.87
C GLY A 953 -42.14 28.84 -2.36
N GLN A 954 -43.44 28.72 -2.64
CA GLN A 954 -44.24 27.51 -2.39
C GLN A 954 -43.84 26.35 -3.32
N GLU A 955 -43.82 25.11 -2.81
CA GLU A 955 -44.35 23.93 -3.52
C GLU A 955 -44.65 22.78 -2.52
N GLY A 956 -45.66 21.98 -2.84
CA GLY A 956 -46.52 21.29 -1.89
C GLY A 956 -45.99 20.01 -1.21
N HIS A 957 -46.36 19.86 0.07
CA HIS A 957 -46.22 18.60 0.81
C HIS A 957 -47.51 17.78 0.76
N THR A 958 -47.39 16.56 0.25
CA THR A 958 -48.36 15.48 0.41
C THR A 958 -48.27 14.91 1.83
N THR A 959 -49.44 14.70 2.43
CA THR A 959 -49.69 14.16 3.76
C THR A 959 -49.13 12.74 3.92
N VAL A 960 -48.15 12.57 4.81
CA VAL A 960 -47.70 11.25 5.29
C VAL A 960 -48.70 10.76 6.34
N LYS A 961 -49.37 9.64 6.04
CA LYS A 961 -50.17 8.88 7.01
C LYS A 961 -49.27 8.36 8.13
N ALA A 962 -49.73 8.46 9.37
CA ALA A 962 -49.11 7.87 10.55
C ALA A 962 -48.91 6.34 10.38
N LEU A 963 -47.66 5.89 10.56
CA LEU A 963 -47.28 4.48 10.67
C LEU A 963 -47.74 3.92 12.02
N SER A 964 -48.20 2.67 12.03
CA SER A 964 -48.65 1.99 13.24
C SER A 964 -47.47 1.51 14.09
N SER A 965 -47.67 1.30 15.40
CA SER A 965 -46.63 0.92 16.36
C SER A 965 -45.94 -0.44 16.14
N PHE A 966 -46.35 -1.22 15.12
CA PHE A 966 -45.68 -2.45 14.70
C PHE A 966 -44.48 -2.23 13.76
N ASP A 967 -44.33 -1.03 13.19
CA ASP A 967 -43.28 -0.73 12.19
C ASP A 967 -41.92 -0.29 12.79
N ALA A 968 -41.83 -0.12 14.11
CA ALA A 968 -40.65 0.45 14.77
C ALA A 968 -39.41 -0.48 14.81
N ASN A 969 -39.60 -1.80 14.62
CA ASN A 969 -38.52 -2.79 14.64
C ASN A 969 -38.12 -3.30 13.26
N ILE A 970 -38.75 -2.81 12.19
CA ILE A 970 -38.55 -3.26 10.82
C ILE A 970 -37.43 -2.44 10.17
N ILE A 971 -36.29 -3.08 9.92
CA ILE A 971 -35.10 -2.43 9.37
C ILE A 971 -35.06 -2.46 7.84
N ALA A 972 -35.82 -3.36 7.23
CA ALA A 972 -35.92 -3.48 5.78
C ALA A 972 -37.27 -4.03 5.37
N TRP A 973 -37.76 -3.61 4.21
CA TRP A 973 -38.98 -4.12 3.60
C TRP A 973 -38.64 -4.82 2.29
N PHE A 974 -39.06 -6.07 2.17
CA PHE A 974 -39.03 -6.80 0.92
C PHE A 974 -40.48 -7.05 0.48
N GLN A 975 -40.90 -6.38 -0.59
CA GLN A 975 -42.30 -6.24 -0.98
C GLN A 975 -43.13 -5.65 0.18
N GLU A 976 -44.13 -6.39 0.69
CA GLU A 976 -44.98 -5.98 1.84
C GLU A 976 -44.54 -6.60 3.17
N ARG A 977 -43.46 -7.40 3.19
CA ARG A 977 -42.96 -8.03 4.42
C ARG A 977 -41.82 -7.21 5.03
N GLY A 978 -42.03 -6.74 6.25
CA GLY A 978 -41.00 -6.13 7.05
C GLY A 978 -40.08 -7.16 7.70
N ILE A 979 -38.78 -6.94 7.60
CA ILE A 979 -37.71 -7.71 8.24
C ILE A 979 -37.32 -6.98 9.51
N SER A 980 -37.48 -7.63 10.65
CA SER A 980 -37.17 -7.06 11.95
C SER A 980 -35.69 -7.15 12.31
N PHE A 981 -35.23 -6.30 13.23
CA PHE A 981 -33.87 -6.32 13.75
C PHE A 981 -33.46 -7.69 14.35
N GLN A 982 -34.40 -8.38 14.99
CA GLN A 982 -34.18 -9.69 15.60
C GLN A 982 -34.04 -10.81 14.56
N GLU A 983 -34.77 -10.73 13.43
CA GLU A 983 -34.59 -11.64 12.28
C GLU A 983 -33.22 -11.42 11.61
N PHE A 984 -32.72 -10.18 11.58
CA PHE A 984 -31.41 -9.85 11.03
C PHE A 984 -30.24 -10.38 11.90
N GLN A 985 -30.32 -10.23 13.23
CA GLN A 985 -29.31 -10.79 14.15
C GLN A 985 -29.22 -12.32 14.06
N ARG A 986 -30.36 -13.01 13.98
CA ARG A 986 -30.39 -14.48 13.81
C ARG A 986 -29.71 -14.95 12.53
N MET A 987 -29.79 -14.18 11.44
CA MET A 987 -29.08 -14.50 10.18
C MET A 987 -27.55 -14.39 10.32
N GLU A 988 -27.04 -13.42 11.09
CA GLU A 988 -25.60 -13.28 11.36
C GLU A 988 -25.07 -14.34 12.34
N GLU A 989 -25.86 -14.76 13.34
CA GLU A 989 -25.53 -15.87 14.24
C GLU A 989 -25.42 -17.21 13.48
N LEU A 990 -26.34 -17.48 12.55
CA LEU A 990 -26.31 -18.64 11.64
C LEU A 990 -25.06 -18.67 10.75
N LYS A 991 -24.61 -17.49 10.31
CA LYS A 991 -23.38 -17.31 9.51
C LYS A 991 -22.13 -17.67 10.32
N GLY A 992 -22.04 -17.20 11.56
CA GLY A 992 -20.95 -17.53 12.47
C GLY A 992 -20.87 -19.03 12.79
N PHE A 993 -22.02 -19.67 13.04
CA PHE A 993 -22.12 -21.10 13.31
C PHE A 993 -21.71 -21.97 12.10
N TYR A 994 -22.12 -21.58 10.88
CA TYR A 994 -21.76 -22.29 9.64
C TYR A 994 -20.24 -22.28 9.36
N PHE A 995 -19.56 -21.15 9.61
CA PHE A 995 -18.10 -21.06 9.46
C PHE A 995 -17.35 -21.93 10.49
N LEU A 996 -17.87 -22.03 11.73
CA LEU A 996 -17.33 -22.90 12.77
C LEU A 996 -17.54 -24.39 12.45
N TYR A 997 -18.72 -24.76 11.93
CA TYR A 997 -19.03 -26.13 11.49
C TYR A 997 -18.12 -26.59 10.33
N ARG A 998 -17.87 -25.72 9.33
CA ARG A 998 -17.03 -26.04 8.16
C ARG A 998 -15.54 -26.17 8.50
N LYS A 999 -15.05 -25.41 9.49
CA LYS A 999 -13.66 -25.49 9.98
C LYS A 999 -13.38 -26.76 10.79
N SER A 1000 -14.42 -27.40 11.33
CA SER A 1000 -14.30 -28.49 12.29
C SER A 1000 -14.43 -29.89 11.68
N PHE A 1001 -15.06 -30.06 10.50
CA PHE A 1001 -15.44 -31.41 10.02
C PHE A 1001 -14.84 -31.93 8.70
N TYR A 1002 -14.15 -31.13 7.87
CA TYR A 1002 -13.58 -31.68 6.62
C TYR A 1002 -12.28 -30.98 6.18
N LYS A 1003 -11.15 -31.70 6.24
CA LYS A 1003 -9.93 -31.41 5.46
C LYS A 1003 -9.83 -32.39 4.27
N PRO A 1004 -10.41 -32.11 3.10
CA PRO A 1004 -10.04 -32.85 1.90
C PRO A 1004 -8.79 -32.23 1.27
N SER A 1005 -7.89 -33.07 0.77
CA SER A 1005 -6.75 -32.64 -0.07
C SER A 1005 -7.26 -31.85 -1.29
N ALA A 1006 -6.55 -30.79 -1.69
CA ALA A 1006 -6.92 -29.90 -2.80
C ALA A 1006 -7.34 -30.65 -4.09
N GLY A 1007 -6.75 -31.81 -4.40
CA GLY A 1007 -7.11 -32.63 -5.57
C GLY A 1007 -8.49 -33.29 -5.55
N LYS A 1008 -9.17 -33.34 -4.39
CA LYS A 1008 -10.57 -33.79 -4.30
C LYS A 1008 -11.54 -32.62 -4.50
N PHE A 1009 -11.23 -31.46 -3.93
CA PHE A 1009 -12.01 -30.23 -4.13
C PHE A 1009 -12.10 -29.84 -5.62
N TYR A 1010 -10.98 -29.89 -6.35
CA TYR A 1010 -10.99 -29.60 -7.80
C TYR A 1010 -11.76 -30.63 -8.63
N ARG A 1011 -11.74 -31.91 -8.23
CA ARG A 1011 -12.55 -32.95 -8.88
C ARG A 1011 -14.03 -32.76 -8.62
N ASP A 1012 -14.39 -32.38 -7.40
CA ASP A 1012 -15.78 -32.13 -7.01
C ASP A 1012 -16.30 -30.84 -7.68
N LEU A 1013 -15.46 -29.81 -7.84
CA LEU A 1013 -15.78 -28.57 -8.57
C LEU A 1013 -15.95 -28.82 -10.08
N GLN A 1014 -15.06 -29.62 -10.68
CA GLN A 1014 -15.14 -30.00 -12.09
C GLN A 1014 -16.33 -30.93 -12.37
N MET A 1015 -16.68 -31.79 -11.41
CA MET A 1015 -17.90 -32.58 -11.45
C MET A 1015 -19.13 -31.65 -11.36
N LEU A 1016 -19.16 -30.67 -10.45
CA LEU A 1016 -20.21 -29.67 -10.34
C LEU A 1016 -20.37 -28.84 -11.62
N GLU A 1017 -19.28 -28.42 -12.25
CA GLU A 1017 -19.31 -27.61 -13.48
C GLU A 1017 -19.74 -28.43 -14.71
N ASN A 1018 -19.28 -29.68 -14.83
CA ASN A 1018 -19.79 -30.63 -15.83
C ASN A 1018 -21.27 -30.96 -15.59
N THR A 1019 -21.70 -30.98 -14.33
CA THR A 1019 -23.11 -31.15 -13.96
C THR A 1019 -23.91 -29.88 -14.29
N ARG A 1020 -23.31 -28.67 -14.17
CA ARG A 1020 -23.86 -27.38 -14.60
C ARG A 1020 -24.09 -27.30 -16.09
N ILE A 1021 -23.14 -27.78 -16.87
CA ILE A 1021 -23.24 -27.87 -18.33
C ILE A 1021 -24.31 -28.91 -18.73
N GLY A 1022 -24.46 -30.00 -17.95
CA GLY A 1022 -25.58 -30.94 -18.08
C GLY A 1022 -26.95 -30.32 -17.76
N TYR A 1023 -27.05 -29.46 -16.73
CA TYR A 1023 -28.30 -28.82 -16.26
C TYR A 1023 -28.99 -27.94 -17.31
N HIS A 1024 -28.24 -27.41 -18.28
CA HIS A 1024 -28.80 -26.58 -19.36
C HIS A 1024 -29.37 -27.39 -20.54
N SER A 1025 -29.13 -28.71 -20.59
CA SER A 1025 -29.46 -29.53 -21.77
C SER A 1025 -30.70 -30.42 -21.64
N ASP A 1026 -31.17 -30.77 -20.43
CA ASP A 1026 -32.38 -31.60 -20.23
C ASP A 1026 -33.18 -31.19 -18.97
N LYS A 1027 -34.34 -30.57 -19.22
CA LYS A 1027 -35.25 -30.01 -18.21
C LYS A 1027 -35.90 -31.09 -17.32
N ASN A 1028 -36.06 -32.32 -17.80
CA ASN A 1028 -36.67 -33.42 -17.04
C ASN A 1028 -35.66 -34.09 -16.08
N HIS A 1029 -34.38 -34.09 -16.45
CA HIS A 1029 -33.31 -34.59 -15.59
C HIS A 1029 -33.10 -33.69 -14.37
N THR A 1030 -33.17 -32.37 -14.56
CA THR A 1030 -33.10 -31.35 -13.50
C THR A 1030 -34.22 -31.53 -12.47
N ILE A 1031 -35.45 -31.81 -12.90
CA ILE A 1031 -36.59 -32.01 -11.99
C ILE A 1031 -36.43 -33.31 -11.18
N LYS A 1032 -36.04 -34.42 -11.82
CA LYS A 1032 -35.82 -35.70 -11.14
C LYS A 1032 -34.70 -35.65 -10.11
N TYR A 1033 -33.62 -34.93 -10.39
CA TYR A 1033 -32.47 -34.84 -9.49
C TYR A 1033 -32.72 -33.88 -8.32
N SER A 1034 -33.37 -32.73 -8.54
CA SER A 1034 -33.76 -31.81 -7.46
C SER A 1034 -34.71 -32.47 -6.45
N ILE A 1035 -35.67 -33.27 -6.92
CA ILE A 1035 -36.54 -34.07 -6.05
C ILE A 1035 -35.71 -35.07 -5.23
N LYS A 1036 -34.70 -35.70 -5.84
CA LYS A 1036 -33.81 -36.65 -5.13
C LYS A 1036 -32.95 -35.96 -4.08
N THR A 1037 -32.44 -34.77 -4.34
CA THR A 1037 -31.62 -33.99 -3.38
C THR A 1037 -32.44 -33.49 -2.20
N ILE A 1038 -33.68 -33.04 -2.42
CA ILE A 1038 -34.60 -32.60 -1.36
C ILE A 1038 -34.98 -33.76 -0.43
N VAL A 1039 -35.11 -34.98 -0.97
CA VAL A 1039 -35.59 -36.17 -0.24
C VAL A 1039 -34.53 -36.86 0.61
N TYR A 1040 -33.25 -36.73 0.25
CA TYR A 1040 -32.16 -37.46 0.92
C TYR A 1040 -31.27 -36.59 1.83
N ASP A 1041 -31.57 -35.30 1.97
CA ASP A 1041 -30.89 -34.41 2.92
C ASP A 1041 -31.74 -34.24 4.19
N PRO A 1042 -31.38 -34.92 5.30
CA PRO A 1042 -32.15 -34.88 6.55
C PRO A 1042 -32.23 -33.48 7.15
N TYR A 1043 -31.25 -32.62 6.86
CA TYR A 1043 -31.16 -31.27 7.39
C TYR A 1043 -32.13 -30.33 6.67
N ILE A 1044 -32.27 -30.47 5.35
CA ILE A 1044 -33.28 -29.71 4.56
C ILE A 1044 -34.71 -30.10 4.97
N THR A 1045 -34.92 -31.38 5.26
CA THR A 1045 -36.22 -31.89 5.72
C THR A 1045 -36.60 -31.31 7.09
N GLN A 1046 -35.62 -31.17 8.00
CA GLN A 1046 -35.82 -30.60 9.33
C GLN A 1046 -36.01 -29.07 9.30
N LEU A 1047 -35.25 -28.36 8.45
CA LEU A 1047 -35.38 -26.90 8.30
C LEU A 1047 -36.74 -26.48 7.71
N LEU A 1048 -37.30 -27.30 6.81
CA LEU A 1048 -38.65 -27.08 6.24
C LEU A 1048 -39.77 -27.27 7.28
N LEU A 1049 -39.54 -28.06 8.33
CA LEU A 1049 -40.50 -28.30 9.42
C LEU A 1049 -40.46 -27.20 10.49
N GLU A 1050 -39.34 -26.49 10.65
CA GLU A 1050 -39.14 -25.50 11.72
C GLU A 1050 -39.45 -24.05 11.32
N TYR A 1051 -39.56 -23.71 10.03
CA TYR A 1051 -39.48 -22.31 9.55
C TYR A 1051 -40.79 -21.52 9.33
N GLN A 1052 -42.02 -22.07 9.42
CA GLN A 1052 -43.23 -21.21 9.44
C GLN A 1052 -44.55 -21.88 9.91
N PRO A 1053 -45.32 -21.28 10.86
CA PRO A 1053 -46.56 -21.88 11.40
C PRO A 1053 -47.84 -21.68 10.56
N ASP A 1054 -47.82 -20.88 9.49
CA ASP A 1054 -49.04 -20.47 8.76
C ASP A 1054 -49.22 -21.14 7.37
N ILE A 1055 -48.51 -22.25 7.12
CA ILE A 1055 -48.87 -23.11 5.98
C ILE A 1055 -50.17 -23.82 6.36
N SER A 1056 -51.21 -23.63 5.54
CA SER A 1056 -52.56 -24.14 5.83
C SER A 1056 -52.51 -25.58 6.34
N ALA A 1057 -53.20 -25.85 7.45
CA ALA A 1057 -53.18 -27.12 8.17
C ALA A 1057 -53.47 -28.35 7.28
N ASP A 1058 -54.08 -28.13 6.11
CA ASP A 1058 -54.32 -29.15 5.08
C ASP A 1058 -53.03 -29.57 4.33
N LEU A 1059 -52.10 -28.65 4.09
CA LEU A 1059 -50.78 -28.94 3.49
C LEU A 1059 -49.82 -29.55 4.50
N GLU A 1060 -49.86 -29.14 5.77
CA GLU A 1060 -49.09 -29.75 6.86
C GLU A 1060 -49.55 -31.20 7.12
N GLN A 1061 -50.87 -31.45 7.26
CA GLN A 1061 -51.39 -32.82 7.38
C GLN A 1061 -51.10 -33.67 6.15
N LYS A 1062 -51.13 -33.10 4.94
CA LYS A 1062 -50.75 -33.83 3.71
C LYS A 1062 -49.27 -34.15 3.72
N SER A 1063 -48.40 -33.21 4.08
CA SER A 1063 -46.94 -33.38 4.11
C SER A 1063 -46.53 -34.40 5.16
N ILE A 1064 -47.07 -34.32 6.38
CA ILE A 1064 -46.82 -35.27 7.47
C ILE A 1064 -47.37 -36.66 7.11
N LYS A 1065 -48.61 -36.77 6.58
CA LYS A 1065 -49.16 -38.08 6.12
C LYS A 1065 -48.41 -38.67 4.94
N ILE A 1066 -47.74 -37.86 4.12
CA ILE A 1066 -46.88 -38.33 3.03
C ILE A 1066 -45.57 -38.82 3.62
N ILE A 1067 -44.91 -38.04 4.48
CA ILE A 1067 -43.63 -38.38 5.12
C ILE A 1067 -43.78 -39.67 5.96
N ASP A 1068 -44.83 -39.80 6.77
CA ASP A 1068 -45.11 -40.99 7.58
C ASP A 1068 -45.44 -42.24 6.76
N LYS A 1069 -46.04 -42.08 5.58
CA LYS A 1069 -46.29 -43.21 4.66
C LYS A 1069 -45.09 -43.54 3.78
N VAL A 1070 -44.13 -42.63 3.64
CA VAL A 1070 -43.01 -42.71 2.68
C VAL A 1070 -41.79 -43.40 3.28
N SER A 1071 -41.63 -43.42 4.60
CA SER A 1071 -40.58 -44.18 5.31
C SER A 1071 -40.61 -45.69 5.02
N GLY A 1072 -41.67 -46.21 4.37
CA GLY A 1072 -41.83 -47.62 3.98
C GLY A 1072 -41.87 -47.95 2.48
N VAL A 1073 -41.77 -47.00 1.53
CA VAL A 1073 -42.01 -47.28 0.10
C VAL A 1073 -40.75 -47.17 -0.76
N LYS A 1074 -40.35 -48.29 -1.38
CA LYS A 1074 -39.10 -48.45 -2.17
C LYS A 1074 -39.01 -47.64 -3.48
N ASP A 1075 -40.10 -47.10 -4.03
CA ASP A 1075 -40.11 -46.39 -5.33
C ASP A 1075 -40.91 -45.07 -5.29
N PHE A 1076 -40.31 -44.06 -4.68
CA PHE A 1076 -40.87 -42.73 -4.43
C PHE A 1076 -41.19 -41.92 -5.71
N ALA A 1077 -40.38 -42.08 -6.77
CA ALA A 1077 -40.55 -41.31 -8.03
C ALA A 1077 -41.89 -41.59 -8.73
N LYS A 1078 -42.38 -42.84 -8.72
CA LYS A 1078 -43.68 -43.21 -9.31
C LYS A 1078 -44.89 -42.72 -8.52
N TYR A 1079 -44.74 -42.53 -7.20
CA TYR A 1079 -45.81 -42.05 -6.34
C TYR A 1079 -46.03 -40.53 -6.52
N ILE A 1080 -44.94 -39.75 -6.63
CA ILE A 1080 -45.02 -38.30 -6.87
C ILE A 1080 -45.52 -37.99 -8.29
N GLU A 1081 -45.01 -38.67 -9.32
CA GLU A 1081 -45.46 -38.49 -10.73
C GLU A 1081 -46.96 -38.81 -10.93
N LYS A 1082 -47.57 -39.63 -10.05
CA LYS A 1082 -48.99 -40.02 -10.14
C LYS A 1082 -49.94 -39.12 -9.35
N LYS A 1083 -49.43 -38.34 -8.38
CA LYS A 1083 -50.27 -37.65 -7.39
C LYS A 1083 -50.15 -36.12 -7.38
N TYR A 1084 -49.08 -35.57 -7.95
CA TYR A 1084 -48.84 -34.13 -8.04
C TYR A 1084 -48.65 -33.72 -9.49
N SER A 1085 -49.19 -32.56 -9.87
CA SER A 1085 -49.05 -32.09 -11.25
C SER A 1085 -47.62 -31.61 -11.50
N LEU A 1086 -47.18 -31.66 -12.76
CA LEU A 1086 -45.88 -31.13 -13.17
C LEU A 1086 -45.71 -29.64 -12.82
N GLN A 1087 -46.81 -28.90 -12.68
CA GLN A 1087 -46.79 -27.49 -12.31
C GLN A 1087 -46.51 -27.29 -10.82
N ASP A 1088 -47.12 -28.09 -9.94
CA ASP A 1088 -46.86 -28.06 -8.50
C ASP A 1088 -45.38 -28.37 -8.19
N LEU A 1089 -44.82 -29.34 -8.91
CA LEU A 1089 -43.41 -29.72 -8.77
C LEU A 1089 -42.47 -28.63 -9.31
N LYS A 1090 -42.88 -27.89 -10.35
CA LYS A 1090 -42.10 -26.75 -10.88
C LYS A 1090 -42.07 -25.59 -9.90
N GLU A 1091 -43.17 -25.27 -9.24
CA GLU A 1091 -43.23 -24.16 -8.29
C GLU A 1091 -42.36 -24.43 -7.05
N VAL A 1092 -42.41 -25.65 -6.51
CA VAL A 1092 -41.54 -26.06 -5.39
C VAL A 1092 -40.06 -25.97 -5.77
N ILE A 1093 -39.69 -26.39 -6.99
CA ILE A 1093 -38.31 -26.32 -7.48
C ILE A 1093 -37.89 -24.87 -7.77
N LEU A 1094 -38.77 -24.03 -8.32
CA LEU A 1094 -38.51 -22.60 -8.53
C LEU A 1094 -38.30 -21.86 -7.22
N TYR A 1095 -39.08 -22.19 -6.19
CA TYR A 1095 -38.92 -21.63 -4.86
C TYR A 1095 -37.58 -22.04 -4.22
N PHE A 1096 -37.22 -23.32 -4.33
CA PHE A 1096 -35.94 -23.85 -3.86
C PHE A 1096 -34.73 -23.23 -4.58
N LEU A 1097 -34.81 -23.05 -5.90
CA LEU A 1097 -33.75 -22.41 -6.69
C LEU A 1097 -33.61 -20.91 -6.39
N ARG A 1098 -34.72 -20.21 -6.11
CA ARG A 1098 -34.71 -18.80 -5.69
C ARG A 1098 -34.08 -18.61 -4.30
N ALA A 1099 -34.36 -19.51 -3.35
CA ALA A 1099 -33.75 -19.49 -2.04
C ALA A 1099 -32.23 -19.74 -2.08
N ARG A 1100 -31.76 -20.64 -2.96
CA ARG A 1100 -30.33 -20.94 -3.13
C ARG A 1100 -29.54 -19.91 -3.94
N ALA A 1101 -30.17 -19.19 -4.86
CA ALA A 1101 -29.54 -18.11 -5.62
C ALA A 1101 -29.10 -16.94 -4.71
N LEU A 1102 -29.88 -16.66 -3.66
CA LEU A 1102 -29.58 -15.66 -2.63
C LEU A 1102 -28.35 -16.05 -1.78
N GLU A 1103 -28.20 -17.34 -1.50
CA GLU A 1103 -27.13 -17.90 -0.67
C GLU A 1103 -25.78 -17.96 -1.43
N MET A 1104 -25.82 -18.28 -2.73
CA MET A 1104 -24.63 -18.37 -3.58
C MET A 1104 -24.05 -17.00 -3.96
N SER A 1105 -24.88 -15.94 -4.05
CA SER A 1105 -24.39 -14.57 -4.32
C SER A 1105 -23.71 -13.91 -3.13
N LEU A 1106 -23.98 -14.37 -1.91
CA LEU A 1106 -23.35 -13.88 -0.67
C LEU A 1106 -22.00 -14.56 -0.37
N LEU A 1107 -21.67 -15.65 -1.07
CA LEU A 1107 -20.52 -16.52 -0.79
C LEU A 1107 -19.32 -16.34 -1.74
N SER A 1108 -19.39 -15.47 -2.76
CA SER A 1108 -18.39 -15.44 -3.85
C SER A 1108 -17.32 -14.33 -3.83
N SER A 1109 -17.25 -13.41 -2.87
CA SER A 1109 -16.10 -12.48 -2.79
C SER A 1109 -15.93 -11.79 -1.42
N ASN A 1110 -14.67 -11.54 -1.05
CA ASN A 1110 -14.26 -10.82 0.16
C ASN A 1110 -14.56 -9.31 0.05
N GLN A 1111 -15.02 -8.75 1.17
CA GLN A 1111 -15.15 -7.33 1.57
C GLN A 1111 -16.10 -6.39 0.77
N GLN A 1112 -16.94 -5.72 1.59
CA GLN A 1112 -17.61 -4.41 1.53
C GLN A 1112 -18.17 -3.79 0.22
N ASP A 1113 -17.61 -4.06 -0.96
CA ASP A 1113 -18.01 -3.41 -2.22
C ASP A 1113 -19.24 -4.08 -2.89
N SER A 1114 -19.69 -5.21 -2.36
CA SER A 1114 -20.79 -5.97 -2.96
C SER A 1114 -22.18 -5.41 -2.67
N LEU A 1115 -22.36 -4.61 -1.62
CA LEU A 1115 -23.68 -4.04 -1.32
C LEU A 1115 -24.04 -2.97 -2.36
N GLU A 1116 -23.10 -2.08 -2.70
CA GLU A 1116 -23.29 -1.07 -3.74
C GLU A 1116 -23.34 -1.68 -5.14
N TYR A 1117 -22.50 -2.69 -5.42
CA TYR A 1117 -22.57 -3.43 -6.69
C TYR A 1117 -23.91 -4.17 -6.87
N TRP A 1118 -24.46 -4.75 -5.80
CA TRP A 1118 -25.77 -5.41 -5.82
C TRP A 1118 -26.94 -4.40 -5.89
N ILE A 1119 -26.85 -3.27 -5.17
CA ILE A 1119 -27.81 -2.14 -5.29
C ILE A 1119 -27.88 -1.65 -6.74
N SER A 1120 -26.75 -1.62 -7.46
CA SER A 1120 -26.68 -1.13 -8.85
C SER A 1120 -27.33 -2.06 -9.90
N ARG A 1121 -27.57 -3.34 -9.59
CA ARG A 1121 -28.15 -4.34 -10.54
C ARG A 1121 -29.63 -4.69 -10.30
N GLN A 1122 -30.32 -4.05 -9.36
CA GLN A 1122 -31.74 -4.28 -9.08
C GLN A 1122 -32.66 -3.59 -10.11
N GLN A 1123 -32.82 -4.18 -11.30
CA GLN A 1123 -33.84 -3.75 -12.28
C GLN A 1123 -35.18 -4.48 -12.15
N PHE A 1124 -35.35 -5.41 -11.20
CA PHE A 1124 -36.62 -6.08 -10.95
C PHE A 1124 -36.87 -6.26 -9.44
N GLU A 1125 -37.49 -5.23 -8.84
CA GLU A 1125 -38.09 -5.12 -7.49
C GLU A 1125 -37.15 -4.82 -6.28
N PRO A 1126 -37.10 -3.56 -5.78
CA PRO A 1126 -36.15 -3.13 -4.74
C PRO A 1126 -36.59 -3.47 -3.29
N ILE A 1127 -35.63 -3.89 -2.45
CA ILE A 1127 -35.74 -3.87 -0.99
C ILE A 1127 -35.57 -2.43 -0.50
N LYS A 1128 -36.50 -1.94 0.35
CA LYS A 1128 -36.41 -0.60 0.95
C LYS A 1128 -35.90 -0.70 2.38
N PHE A 1129 -34.73 -0.14 2.64
CA PHE A 1129 -34.13 -0.12 3.97
C PHE A 1129 -34.57 1.12 4.77
N ASN A 1130 -34.77 0.95 6.08
CA ASN A 1130 -34.98 2.05 7.00
C ASN A 1130 -33.62 2.64 7.42
N GLN A 1131 -33.17 3.65 6.66
CA GLN A 1131 -31.82 4.22 6.77
C GLN A 1131 -31.49 4.72 8.19
N SER A 1132 -32.50 5.25 8.91
CA SER A 1132 -32.38 5.72 10.30
C SER A 1132 -31.91 4.61 11.26
N LEU A 1133 -32.46 3.40 11.13
CA LEU A 1133 -32.09 2.26 11.98
C LEU A 1133 -30.73 1.65 11.61
N ILE A 1134 -30.33 1.74 10.35
CA ILE A 1134 -29.00 1.32 9.87
C ILE A 1134 -27.92 2.24 10.45
N ASP A 1135 -28.15 3.54 10.46
CA ASP A 1135 -27.21 4.52 10.99
C ASP A 1135 -27.09 4.41 12.52
N ASP A 1136 -28.20 4.10 13.21
CA ASP A 1136 -28.21 3.83 14.65
C ASP A 1136 -27.45 2.54 15.03
N TYR A 1137 -27.53 1.49 14.19
CA TYR A 1137 -26.75 0.25 14.33
C TYR A 1137 -25.25 0.47 14.12
N LYS A 1138 -24.84 1.26 13.10
CA LYS A 1138 -23.44 1.63 12.87
C LYS A 1138 -22.86 2.40 14.06
N LYS A 1139 -23.66 3.25 14.69
CA LYS A 1139 -23.29 3.98 15.92
C LYS A 1139 -23.08 3.04 17.11
N LYS A 1140 -23.99 2.07 17.33
CA LYS A 1140 -23.94 1.12 18.46
C LYS A 1140 -22.84 0.07 18.36
N ARG A 1141 -22.28 -0.19 17.17
CA ARG A 1141 -21.18 -1.15 16.95
C ARG A 1141 -19.78 -0.51 17.09
N ASN A 1142 -19.70 0.81 17.09
CA ASN A 1142 -18.48 1.59 17.34
C ASN A 1142 -18.35 2.02 18.82
N ILE A 1143 -19.19 1.47 19.70
CA ILE A 1143 -19.07 1.42 21.16
C ILE A 1143 -18.81 -0.04 21.50
#